data_AF-A0A1M6L682-F1
#
_entry.id   AF-A0A1M6L682-F1
#
_cell.length_a   1.000
_cell.length_b   1.000
_cell.length_c   1.000
_cell.angle_alpha   90.00
_cell.angle_beta   90.00
_cell.angle_gamma   90.00
#
_symmetry.space_group_name_H-M   'P 1'
#
loop_
_entity.id
_entity.type
_entity.pdbx_description
1 polymer ?
#
loop_
_entity_poly.entity_id
_entity_poly.type
_entity_poly.pdbx_seq_one_letter_code
_entity_poly.pdbx_strand_id
1 'polypeptide(L)'
;MRHEWWSLSASEREVYHASFRFLGERLEEAETIQWALSLGPNEKAKRLAIIDLIRKRRTNKLSRPWLETWHLIIENWSRPAVERNGHTEVYQVSERLKSEEYTKGVVSAIVELVTPSLRIRMLTEVRGGRRKGLRKVRSIEDLISCTLTSGRLIEVDELKLGEIGDKGFLLSLASGLDDLIISSLDLARRVGWDGEHNYWIIGQMHRAYYVYEKNENGREHEPDEFADGIVPAVKLLYEVLARLADVDLASAICFVARWKAGGSQIHLRLLAALYRDSRLASEDRLNTFLMQLDDLQFWNLENYPEVAELRAKRFNDLGDETKVTILKRIKKGPPRSNYHRSMDKNQFQKARKYCAAREMKRIQLAGGGLPEKVTSWLSSRLTEHPELKEMNTIDADFPEGVKTQWVAPRPDPRFDSIAGEERLSLLEAGMNKRRSWFEDEGNASDWIQAPENSFKLISDFESLDDAGSKYPKIWEKFGWAHAPAESSGNNDDRDNLSEVSRVIGLLKKLENDAVVEAIGGISSWLNRWSKLLGPATDWIAVWRKIWPYAVAATNAVEGKDEVDLETTGGVVENKEPLRLDTLNTPAGKLIWVFLMALNEEEAPFAAEQPLRQIRNDIFSSSERSLLIAQHCCVEFLDYFLTSDREWAEEHLVKPIKAQDSKSVVLWGAISRRMRRKEALSIIGDEMISRTLDMRLGREVRSRFLDNMVVSCLHAYWREEEAPVHRSKVQQMIRSVEDEVRVSGAEILQRFLRDSANPTKNTEMPTPSLEELYSRAVRPFLMEVWPQERSLATPGVSQAFADLPISTGNQFADAVGVIERFLVPFDCWSLGDYGFYRAGRDELALELIDSADKAEAFLRLLDRTIGAHEGAIVPHELTYAIEKIRQISPRLSGQQAFRRLEAATRR
;
A
#
# COMPACT_ATOMS: atom_id res chain seq x y z
N MET A 1 -22.96 -19.63 26.11
CA MET A 1 -23.81 -20.60 25.34
C MET A 1 -25.20 -20.10 24.99
N ARG A 2 -25.89 -19.35 25.87
CA ARG A 2 -27.13 -18.62 25.49
C ARG A 2 -26.86 -17.16 25.09
N HIS A 3 -25.84 -16.52 25.67
CA HIS A 3 -25.61 -15.08 25.58
C HIS A 3 -25.42 -14.51 24.16
N GLU A 4 -24.64 -15.17 23.29
CA GLU A 4 -24.32 -14.66 21.93
C GLU A 4 -25.50 -14.77 20.94
N TRP A 5 -26.33 -15.81 21.08
CA TRP A 5 -27.56 -15.92 20.27
C TRP A 5 -28.61 -14.90 20.71
N TRP A 6 -28.69 -14.61 22.02
CA TRP A 6 -29.58 -13.56 22.54
C TRP A 6 -29.15 -12.15 22.12
N SER A 7 -27.86 -11.92 21.87
CA SER A 7 -27.37 -10.64 21.33
C SER A 7 -27.67 -10.42 19.85
N LEU A 8 -28.16 -11.43 19.12
CA LEU A 8 -28.62 -11.25 17.74
C LEU A 8 -29.98 -10.54 17.72
N SER A 9 -30.14 -9.58 16.82
CA SER A 9 -31.41 -8.95 16.45
C SER A 9 -32.39 -9.95 15.81
N ALA A 10 -33.66 -9.55 15.66
CA ALA A 10 -34.68 -10.42 15.08
C ALA A 10 -34.33 -10.88 13.64
N SER A 11 -33.85 -9.97 12.80
CA SER A 11 -33.40 -10.29 11.43
C SER A 11 -32.17 -11.18 11.43
N GLU A 12 -31.20 -10.95 12.31
CA GLU A 12 -30.01 -11.79 12.44
C GLU A 12 -30.34 -13.22 12.90
N ARG A 13 -31.37 -13.40 13.72
CA ARG A 13 -31.83 -14.75 14.12
C ARG A 13 -32.44 -15.51 12.95
N GLU A 14 -33.15 -14.83 12.05
CA GLU A 14 -33.66 -15.44 10.82
C GLU A 14 -32.51 -15.89 9.90
N VAL A 15 -31.51 -15.02 9.71
CA VAL A 15 -30.29 -15.33 8.96
C VAL A 15 -29.55 -16.51 9.59
N TYR A 16 -29.39 -16.52 10.92
CA TYR A 16 -28.79 -17.65 11.64
C TYR A 16 -29.52 -18.96 11.34
N HIS A 17 -30.86 -18.99 11.43
CA HIS A 17 -31.62 -20.21 11.19
C HIS A 17 -31.57 -20.67 9.72
N ALA A 18 -31.60 -19.74 8.77
CA ALA A 18 -31.45 -20.04 7.36
C ALA A 18 -30.07 -20.64 7.06
N SER A 19 -28.99 -19.99 7.53
CA SER A 19 -27.62 -20.49 7.37
C SER A 19 -27.41 -21.84 8.08
N PHE A 20 -27.94 -22.00 9.30
CA PHE A 20 -27.83 -23.26 10.04
C PHE A 20 -28.47 -24.44 9.30
N ARG A 21 -29.62 -24.22 8.65
CA ARG A 21 -30.29 -25.26 7.84
C ARG A 21 -29.54 -25.54 6.54
N PHE A 22 -29.15 -24.48 5.82
CA PHE A 22 -28.46 -24.57 4.54
C PHE A 22 -27.13 -25.33 4.63
N LEU A 23 -26.36 -25.04 5.68
CA LEU A 23 -25.03 -25.64 5.90
C LEU A 23 -25.09 -27.04 6.52
N GLY A 24 -26.27 -27.49 6.92
CA GLY A 24 -26.47 -28.70 7.72
C GLY A 24 -25.79 -29.95 7.18
N GLU A 25 -25.65 -30.09 5.86
CA GLU A 25 -24.99 -31.23 5.19
C GLU A 25 -23.81 -30.85 4.29
N ARG A 26 -23.48 -29.55 4.20
CA ARG A 26 -22.57 -29.00 3.18
C ARG A 26 -21.16 -28.66 3.70
N LEU A 27 -20.84 -29.06 4.93
CA LEU A 27 -19.57 -28.73 5.59
C LEU A 27 -18.35 -29.46 5.00
N GLU A 28 -18.55 -30.44 4.10
CA GLU A 28 -17.49 -31.13 3.36
C GLU A 28 -17.43 -30.70 1.87
N GLU A 29 -17.92 -29.50 1.56
CA GLU A 29 -17.87 -28.90 0.23
C GLU A 29 -16.84 -27.75 0.21
N ALA A 30 -16.04 -27.68 -0.85
CA ALA A 30 -15.00 -26.65 -0.99
C ALA A 30 -15.61 -25.26 -1.14
N GLU A 31 -16.75 -25.18 -1.82
CA GLU A 31 -17.58 -23.99 -2.02
C GLU A 31 -18.07 -23.44 -0.68
N THR A 32 -18.38 -24.31 0.29
CA THR A 32 -18.80 -23.89 1.63
C THR A 32 -17.65 -23.29 2.43
N ILE A 33 -16.44 -23.82 2.29
CA ILE A 33 -15.22 -23.21 2.85
C ILE A 33 -14.95 -21.86 2.19
N GLN A 34 -15.13 -21.76 0.87
CA GLN A 34 -14.97 -20.51 0.12
C GLN A 34 -15.93 -19.43 0.59
N TRP A 35 -17.20 -19.78 0.70
CA TRP A 35 -18.21 -18.88 1.23
C TRP A 35 -17.92 -18.49 2.69
N ALA A 36 -17.46 -19.41 3.53
CA ALA A 36 -17.11 -19.07 4.91
C ALA A 36 -15.91 -18.10 5.00
N LEU A 37 -14.90 -18.29 4.15
CA LEU A 37 -13.73 -17.40 4.11
C LEU A 37 -14.04 -16.00 3.57
N SER A 38 -15.13 -15.82 2.82
CA SER A 38 -15.61 -14.50 2.40
C SER A 38 -16.42 -13.78 3.49
N LEU A 39 -16.76 -14.45 4.60
CA LEU A 39 -17.58 -13.82 5.65
C LEU A 39 -16.80 -12.75 6.42
N GLY A 40 -17.34 -11.54 6.48
CA GLY A 40 -16.78 -10.41 7.25
C GLY A 40 -17.04 -10.51 8.77
N PRO A 41 -16.32 -9.73 9.61
CA PRO A 41 -16.51 -9.73 11.06
C PRO A 41 -17.91 -9.29 11.51
N ASN A 42 -18.60 -8.50 10.67
CA ASN A 42 -19.97 -8.04 10.92
C ASN A 42 -21.04 -9.10 10.63
N GLU A 43 -20.72 -10.21 9.96
CA GLU A 43 -21.67 -11.28 9.64
C GLU A 43 -21.82 -12.30 10.79
N LYS A 44 -22.05 -11.78 12.00
CA LYS A 44 -22.06 -12.53 13.26
C LYS A 44 -23.04 -13.70 13.25
N ALA A 45 -24.24 -13.52 12.68
CA ALA A 45 -25.26 -14.57 12.59
C ALA A 45 -24.80 -15.79 11.77
N LYS A 46 -24.16 -15.57 10.61
CA LYS A 46 -23.66 -16.63 9.71
C LYS A 46 -22.48 -17.36 10.34
N ARG A 47 -21.51 -16.62 10.91
CA ARG A 47 -20.37 -17.20 11.63
C ARG A 47 -20.83 -18.02 12.84
N LEU A 48 -21.79 -17.52 13.62
CA LEU A 48 -22.35 -18.22 14.77
C LEU A 48 -23.08 -19.51 14.36
N ALA A 49 -23.79 -19.51 13.23
CA ALA A 49 -24.43 -20.73 12.71
C ALA A 49 -23.41 -21.84 12.39
N ILE A 50 -22.27 -21.48 11.78
CA ILE A 50 -21.17 -22.42 11.49
C ILE A 50 -20.54 -22.94 12.78
N ILE A 51 -20.19 -22.04 13.71
CA ILE A 51 -19.60 -22.40 15.00
C ILE A 51 -20.52 -23.39 15.75
N ASP A 52 -21.82 -23.11 15.77
CA ASP A 52 -22.80 -23.98 16.41
C ASP A 52 -22.98 -25.31 15.68
N LEU A 53 -22.94 -25.34 14.34
CA LEU A 53 -23.01 -26.58 13.57
C LEU A 53 -21.81 -27.48 13.87
N ILE A 54 -20.60 -26.92 13.87
CA ILE A 54 -19.36 -27.65 14.17
C ILE A 54 -19.36 -28.15 15.63
N ARG A 55 -19.87 -27.36 16.58
CA ARG A 55 -19.99 -27.76 17.99
C ARG A 55 -21.11 -28.80 18.24
N LYS A 56 -22.28 -28.67 17.57
CA LYS A 56 -23.46 -29.55 17.76
C LYS A 56 -23.32 -30.88 17.04
N ARG A 57 -22.78 -30.90 15.81
CA ARG A 57 -22.32 -32.14 15.18
C ARG A 57 -21.06 -32.57 15.93
N ARG A 58 -21.21 -33.26 17.06
CA ARG A 58 -20.12 -33.95 17.77
C ARG A 58 -19.18 -34.54 16.71
N THR A 59 -17.88 -34.27 16.86
CA THR A 59 -16.68 -34.58 16.04
C THR A 59 -16.60 -35.90 15.24
N ASN A 60 -17.64 -36.74 15.27
CA ASN A 60 -17.67 -38.09 14.74
C ASN A 60 -18.27 -38.21 13.32
N LYS A 61 -18.74 -37.12 12.70
CA LYS A 61 -19.32 -37.13 11.33
C LYS A 61 -18.54 -36.36 10.25
N LEU A 62 -17.61 -35.50 10.63
CA LEU A 62 -16.76 -34.78 9.68
C LEU A 62 -15.45 -35.54 9.48
N SER A 63 -15.12 -35.82 8.23
CA SER A 63 -13.86 -36.44 7.83
C SER A 63 -12.69 -35.46 7.95
N ARG A 64 -11.48 -35.99 8.17
CA ARG A 64 -10.25 -35.22 7.97
C ARG A 64 -9.97 -35.14 6.47
N PRO A 65 -9.53 -34.00 5.92
CA PRO A 65 -9.04 -32.80 6.62
C PRO A 65 -10.09 -31.70 6.92
N TRP A 66 -11.37 -31.89 6.57
CA TRP A 66 -12.41 -30.85 6.68
C TRP A 66 -12.62 -30.32 8.10
N LEU A 67 -12.66 -31.21 9.10
CA LEU A 67 -12.84 -30.80 10.50
C LEU A 67 -11.70 -29.88 10.97
N GLU A 68 -10.46 -30.20 10.60
CA GLU A 68 -9.27 -29.42 10.96
C GLU A 68 -9.31 -28.05 10.28
N THR A 69 -9.71 -28.00 9.01
CA THR A 69 -9.92 -26.74 8.28
C THR A 69 -10.96 -25.85 8.96
N TRP A 70 -12.09 -26.39 9.40
CA TRP A 70 -13.11 -25.60 10.12
C TRP A 70 -12.60 -25.06 11.46
N HIS A 71 -11.80 -25.83 12.19
CA HIS A 71 -11.20 -25.36 13.43
C HIS A 71 -10.25 -24.18 13.19
N LEU A 72 -9.44 -24.24 12.12
CA LEU A 72 -8.55 -23.15 11.72
C LEU A 72 -9.35 -21.90 11.33
N ILE A 73 -10.44 -22.04 10.56
CA ILE A 73 -11.32 -20.92 10.18
C ILE A 73 -11.93 -20.24 11.40
N ILE A 74 -12.45 -21.03 12.35
CA ILE A 74 -13.04 -20.51 13.59
C ILE A 74 -11.97 -19.82 14.46
N GLU A 75 -10.76 -20.38 14.54
CA GLU A 75 -9.61 -19.78 15.24
C GLU A 75 -9.23 -18.43 14.61
N ASN A 76 -9.21 -18.34 13.27
CA ASN A 76 -8.98 -17.10 12.53
C ASN A 76 -10.06 -16.03 12.78
N TRP A 77 -11.34 -16.41 12.92
CA TRP A 77 -12.41 -15.46 13.24
C TRP A 77 -12.41 -14.95 14.68
N SER A 78 -11.83 -15.72 15.60
CA SER A 78 -11.86 -15.39 17.03
C SER A 78 -10.85 -14.31 17.42
N ARG A 79 -9.98 -13.89 16.50
CA ARG A 79 -8.99 -12.84 16.74
C ARG A 79 -9.41 -11.53 16.08
N PRO A 80 -9.15 -10.37 16.72
CA PRO A 80 -9.31 -9.08 16.09
C PRO A 80 -8.47 -9.05 14.79
N ALA A 81 -8.96 -8.37 13.76
CA ALA A 81 -8.14 -8.11 12.59
C ALA A 81 -6.93 -7.29 13.04
N VAL A 82 -5.73 -7.88 12.97
CA VAL A 82 -4.50 -7.13 13.26
C VAL A 82 -4.35 -6.10 12.15
N GLU A 83 -4.64 -4.83 12.46
CA GLU A 83 -4.38 -3.73 11.54
C GLU A 83 -2.87 -3.67 11.31
N ARG A 84 -2.44 -3.68 10.04
CA ARG A 84 -1.02 -3.50 9.70
C ARG A 84 -0.48 -2.13 10.15
N ASN A 85 -1.37 -1.18 10.44
CA ASN A 85 -1.07 0.19 10.82
C ASN A 85 -1.25 0.43 12.33
N GLY A 86 -0.70 -0.44 13.18
CA GLY A 86 -0.74 -0.30 14.65
C GLY A 86 0.13 0.85 15.22
N HIS A 87 0.23 1.98 14.52
CA HIS A 87 1.02 3.13 14.94
C HIS A 87 0.56 3.67 16.30
N THR A 88 -0.74 3.66 16.54
CA THR A 88 -1.36 4.16 17.78
C THR A 88 -0.96 3.29 18.98
N GLU A 89 -1.03 1.97 18.87
CA GLU A 89 -0.70 1.05 19.96
C GLU A 89 0.80 1.01 20.25
N VAL A 90 1.65 1.05 19.21
CA VAL A 90 3.11 1.17 19.39
C VAL A 90 3.46 2.48 20.08
N TYR A 91 2.83 3.58 19.68
CA TYR A 91 3.04 4.88 20.30
C TYR A 91 2.61 4.89 21.77
N GLN A 92 1.44 4.32 22.11
CA GLN A 92 0.98 4.19 23.49
C GLN A 92 1.96 3.41 24.38
N VAL A 93 2.52 2.32 23.84
CA VAL A 93 3.54 1.54 24.55
C VAL A 93 4.85 2.33 24.70
N SER A 94 5.27 3.04 23.66
CA SER A 94 6.46 3.91 23.68
C SER A 94 6.35 5.01 24.75
N GLU A 95 5.21 5.70 24.83
CA GLU A 95 4.98 6.76 25.81
C GLU A 95 5.00 6.23 27.26
N ARG A 96 4.44 5.04 27.49
CA ARG A 96 4.51 4.38 28.82
C ARG A 96 5.95 4.04 29.20
N LEU A 97 6.75 3.56 28.24
CA LEU A 97 8.18 3.29 28.46
C LEU A 97 8.97 4.59 28.72
N LYS A 98 8.70 5.68 27.98
CA LYS A 98 9.32 7.00 28.21
C LYS A 98 8.98 7.57 29.59
N SER A 99 7.80 7.25 30.10
CA SER A 99 7.36 7.61 31.46
C SER A 99 7.94 6.70 32.55
N GLU A 100 8.92 5.86 32.20
CA GLU A 100 9.57 4.87 33.09
C GLU A 100 8.58 3.84 33.69
N GLU A 101 7.47 3.55 33.00
CA GLU A 101 6.50 2.56 33.44
C GLU A 101 6.96 1.13 33.10
N TYR A 102 7.66 0.47 34.02
CA TYR A 102 8.17 -0.90 33.83
C TYR A 102 7.25 -1.98 34.43
N THR A 103 5.98 -1.98 34.05
CA THR A 103 4.98 -2.91 34.62
C THR A 103 4.76 -4.17 33.77
N LYS A 104 4.18 -5.21 34.38
CA LYS A 104 3.71 -6.40 33.63
C LYS A 104 2.67 -6.05 32.55
N GLY A 105 1.88 -5.00 32.77
CA GLY A 105 0.92 -4.52 31.77
C GLY A 105 1.59 -4.01 30.50
N VAL A 106 2.74 -3.33 30.63
CA VAL A 106 3.54 -2.89 29.47
C VAL A 106 4.16 -4.10 28.76
N VAL A 107 4.68 -5.08 29.50
CA VAL A 107 5.18 -6.34 28.91
C VAL A 107 4.09 -7.02 28.08
N SER A 108 2.88 -7.17 28.62
CA SER A 108 1.76 -7.77 27.90
C SER A 108 1.39 -6.98 26.65
N ALA A 109 1.37 -5.65 26.71
CA ALA A 109 1.07 -4.80 25.56
C ALA A 109 2.14 -4.96 24.46
N ILE A 110 3.43 -4.98 24.80
CA ILE A 110 4.51 -5.22 23.82
C ILE A 110 4.36 -6.59 23.15
N VAL A 111 4.10 -7.63 23.94
CA VAL A 111 3.91 -9.00 23.41
C VAL A 111 2.68 -9.07 22.50
N GLU A 112 1.61 -8.36 22.83
CA GLU A 112 0.38 -8.30 22.03
C GLU A 112 0.62 -7.66 20.65
N LEU A 113 1.42 -6.58 20.57
CA LEU A 113 1.77 -5.90 19.31
C LEU A 113 2.40 -6.85 18.28
N VAL A 114 3.24 -7.79 18.74
CA VAL A 114 4.00 -8.71 17.88
C VAL A 114 3.41 -10.12 17.85
N THR A 115 2.23 -10.34 18.44
CA THR A 115 1.64 -11.67 18.56
C THR A 115 1.24 -12.26 17.19
N PRO A 116 1.84 -13.40 16.77
CA PRO A 116 1.45 -14.02 15.51
C PRO A 116 0.05 -14.60 15.56
N SER A 117 -0.74 -14.33 14.52
CA SER A 117 -2.06 -14.87 14.27
C SER A 117 -2.08 -15.69 12.99
N LEU A 118 -3.07 -16.58 12.89
CA LEU A 118 -3.30 -17.33 11.66
C LEU A 118 -3.93 -16.41 10.61
N ARG A 119 -3.45 -16.50 9.37
CA ARG A 119 -4.06 -15.92 8.18
C ARG A 119 -4.42 -17.05 7.24
N ILE A 120 -5.70 -17.12 6.89
CA ILE A 120 -6.22 -18.13 5.96
C ILE A 120 -6.64 -17.45 4.66
N ARG A 121 -6.20 -18.00 3.52
CA ARG A 121 -6.56 -17.53 2.18
C ARG A 121 -7.05 -18.69 1.31
N MET A 122 -7.84 -18.34 0.30
CA MET A 122 -8.18 -19.22 -0.81
C MET A 122 -6.93 -19.61 -1.60
N LEU A 123 -6.94 -20.84 -2.13
CA LEU A 123 -5.95 -21.27 -3.12
C LEU A 123 -6.28 -20.59 -4.46
N THR A 124 -5.46 -19.61 -4.88
CA THR A 124 -5.62 -18.95 -6.19
C THR A 124 -5.48 -19.94 -7.35
N GLU A 125 -6.18 -19.69 -8.45
CA GLU A 125 -6.17 -20.50 -9.69
C GLU A 125 -4.76 -20.79 -10.24
N VAL A 126 -3.73 -20.00 -9.92
CA VAL A 126 -2.34 -20.26 -10.34
C VAL A 126 -1.77 -21.54 -9.73
N ARG A 127 -2.17 -21.91 -8.49
CA ARG A 127 -1.88 -23.22 -7.89
C ARG A 127 -2.95 -24.27 -8.26
N GLY A 128 -4.21 -23.84 -8.43
CA GLY A 128 -5.34 -24.71 -8.81
C GLY A 128 -5.31 -25.23 -10.26
N GLY A 129 -4.70 -24.48 -11.18
CA GLY A 129 -4.61 -24.82 -12.61
C GLY A 129 -3.75 -26.05 -12.89
N ARG A 130 -2.88 -26.45 -11.94
CA ARG A 130 -2.16 -27.73 -11.98
C ARG A 130 -3.03 -28.94 -11.59
N ARG A 131 -4.28 -28.73 -11.17
CA ARG A 131 -5.18 -29.76 -10.64
C ARG A 131 -6.54 -29.73 -11.33
N LYS A 132 -6.58 -29.66 -12.67
CA LYS A 132 -7.77 -30.12 -13.42
C LYS A 132 -7.84 -31.64 -13.32
N GLY A 133 -8.64 -32.13 -12.39
CA GLY A 133 -8.92 -33.55 -12.19
C GLY A 133 -9.10 -33.87 -10.71
N LEU A 134 -10.36 -34.08 -10.31
CA LEU A 134 -10.82 -34.53 -8.99
C LEU A 134 -9.84 -35.51 -8.32
N ARG A 135 -8.96 -35.00 -7.45
CA ARG A 135 -8.29 -35.81 -6.43
C ARG A 135 -9.09 -35.65 -5.14
N LYS A 136 -9.43 -36.77 -4.48
CA LYS A 136 -9.92 -36.77 -3.09
C LYS A 136 -9.04 -35.83 -2.27
N VAL A 137 -9.65 -34.89 -1.57
CA VAL A 137 -8.99 -33.98 -0.63
C VAL A 137 -8.29 -34.82 0.44
N ARG A 138 -6.97 -34.68 0.61
CA ARG A 138 -6.17 -35.50 1.55
C ARG A 138 -5.53 -34.68 2.66
N SER A 139 -5.28 -33.39 2.44
CA SER A 139 -4.69 -32.50 3.43
C SER A 139 -5.40 -31.14 3.48
N ILE A 140 -5.15 -30.38 4.54
CA ILE A 140 -5.65 -29.00 4.70
C ILE A 140 -5.16 -28.10 3.55
N GLU A 141 -3.93 -28.32 3.08
CA GLU A 141 -3.30 -27.60 1.96
C GLU A 141 -4.02 -27.81 0.62
N ASP A 142 -4.88 -28.83 0.51
CA ASP A 142 -5.73 -29.02 -0.66
C ASP A 142 -6.98 -28.12 -0.64
N LEU A 143 -7.35 -27.58 0.53
CA LEU A 143 -8.54 -26.76 0.75
C LEU A 143 -8.22 -25.27 0.91
N ILE A 144 -7.17 -24.94 1.66
CA ILE A 144 -6.85 -23.56 2.05
C ILE A 144 -5.33 -23.34 2.08
N SER A 145 -4.92 -22.08 1.95
CA SER A 145 -3.55 -21.64 2.24
C SER A 145 -3.50 -20.99 3.61
N CYS A 146 -2.65 -21.51 4.49
CA CYS A 146 -2.46 -21.00 5.85
C CYS A 146 -1.05 -20.41 6.00
N THR A 147 -0.96 -19.22 6.57
CA THR A 147 0.31 -18.62 7.02
C THR A 147 0.12 -17.96 8.37
N LEU A 148 1.20 -17.73 9.10
CA LEU A 148 1.21 -16.78 10.20
C LEU A 148 1.27 -15.36 9.66
N THR A 149 0.73 -14.42 10.42
CA THR A 149 0.87 -12.98 10.22
C THR A 149 0.90 -12.31 11.59
N SER A 150 1.28 -11.04 11.68
CA SER A 150 1.32 -10.26 12.91
C SER A 150 1.24 -8.77 12.56
N GLY A 151 1.45 -7.89 13.54
CA GLY A 151 1.66 -6.46 13.31
C GLY A 151 2.91 -6.20 12.46
N ARG A 152 3.13 -4.93 12.09
CA ARG A 152 4.35 -4.53 11.38
C ARG A 152 5.60 -4.80 12.23
N LEU A 153 6.75 -4.91 11.58
CA LEU A 153 8.03 -4.87 12.26
C LEU A 153 8.14 -3.55 13.03
N ILE A 154 8.42 -3.62 14.34
CA ILE A 154 8.61 -2.44 15.19
C ILE A 154 10.06 -1.99 15.03
N GLU A 155 10.32 -0.71 14.79
CA GLU A 155 11.71 -0.24 14.71
C GLU A 155 12.36 -0.17 16.10
N VAL A 156 13.67 -0.42 16.18
CA VAL A 156 14.40 -0.47 17.47
C VAL A 156 14.25 0.83 18.26
N ASP A 157 14.25 1.96 17.55
CA ASP A 157 14.17 3.30 18.14
C ASP A 157 12.75 3.67 18.59
N GLU A 158 11.70 3.05 18.05
CA GLU A 158 10.31 3.36 18.43
C GLU A 158 10.02 2.98 19.90
N LEU A 159 10.59 1.87 20.39
CA LEU A 159 10.42 1.42 21.77
C LEU A 159 11.55 1.88 22.72
N LYS A 160 12.60 2.52 22.20
CA LYS A 160 13.77 2.98 22.96
C LYS A 160 14.34 1.92 23.91
N LEU A 161 14.34 0.65 23.50
CA LEU A 161 14.79 -0.46 24.35
C LEU A 161 16.25 -0.26 24.83
N GLY A 162 17.07 0.42 24.02
CA GLY A 162 18.44 0.78 24.36
C GLY A 162 18.59 1.69 25.59
N GLU A 163 17.54 2.39 26.02
CA GLU A 163 17.55 3.28 27.19
C GLU A 163 17.14 2.55 28.49
N ILE A 164 16.45 1.42 28.39
CA ILE A 164 15.86 0.71 29.54
C ILE A 164 16.94 0.05 30.40
N GLY A 165 17.01 0.39 31.68
CA GLY A 165 17.93 -0.20 32.66
C GLY A 165 17.32 -1.23 33.61
N ASP A 166 15.99 -1.43 33.58
CA ASP A 166 15.30 -2.33 34.52
C ASP A 166 15.48 -3.81 34.12
N LYS A 167 16.33 -4.52 34.87
CA LYS A 167 16.59 -5.95 34.70
C LYS A 167 15.33 -6.81 34.80
N GLY A 168 14.45 -6.54 35.76
CA GLY A 168 13.27 -7.37 36.03
C GLY A 168 12.27 -7.29 34.89
N PHE A 169 12.10 -6.09 34.34
CA PHE A 169 11.31 -5.81 33.15
C PHE A 169 11.89 -6.51 31.92
N LEU A 170 13.18 -6.32 31.62
CA LEU A 170 13.83 -6.95 30.46
C LEU A 170 13.74 -8.48 30.50
N LEU A 171 13.93 -9.09 31.68
CA LEU A 171 13.74 -10.54 31.86
C LEU A 171 12.29 -10.99 31.63
N SER A 172 11.33 -10.22 32.13
CA SER A 172 9.90 -10.52 31.96
C SER A 172 9.49 -10.41 30.49
N LEU A 173 9.99 -9.40 29.78
CA LEU A 173 9.75 -9.19 28.37
C LEU A 173 10.41 -10.28 27.51
N ALA A 174 11.67 -10.62 27.78
CA ALA A 174 12.36 -11.71 27.09
C ALA A 174 11.61 -13.04 27.26
N SER A 175 11.13 -13.36 28.47
CA SER A 175 10.32 -14.56 28.72
C SER A 175 8.99 -14.53 27.96
N GLY A 176 8.28 -13.40 27.96
CA GLY A 176 7.02 -13.27 27.22
C GLY A 176 7.17 -13.44 25.71
N LEU A 177 8.26 -12.91 25.14
CA LEU A 177 8.56 -13.06 23.71
C LEU A 177 9.03 -14.49 23.35
N ASP A 178 9.82 -15.13 24.21
CA ASP A 178 10.24 -16.52 24.01
C ASP A 178 9.05 -17.50 24.03
N ASP A 179 8.15 -17.34 25.00
CA ASP A 179 6.91 -18.12 25.09
C ASP A 179 6.00 -17.89 23.87
N LEU A 180 5.95 -16.64 23.38
CA LEU A 180 5.23 -16.28 22.16
C LEU A 180 5.82 -16.97 20.92
N ILE A 181 7.14 -17.00 20.79
CA ILE A 181 7.82 -17.70 19.68
C ILE A 181 7.51 -19.19 19.74
N ILE A 182 7.64 -19.84 20.90
CA ILE A 182 7.37 -21.27 21.06
C ILE A 182 5.93 -21.61 20.66
N SER A 183 4.95 -20.87 21.19
CA SER A 183 3.53 -21.08 20.87
C SER A 183 3.20 -20.82 19.39
N SER A 184 3.90 -19.86 18.76
CA SER A 184 3.75 -19.57 17.34
C SER A 184 4.33 -20.67 16.44
N LEU A 185 5.44 -21.29 16.85
CA LEU A 185 6.00 -22.44 16.13
C LEU A 185 5.11 -23.67 16.24
N ASP A 186 4.45 -23.87 17.39
CA ASP A 186 3.43 -24.91 17.53
C ASP A 186 2.21 -24.64 16.64
N LEU A 187 1.78 -23.38 16.51
CA LEU A 187 0.74 -22.98 15.57
C LEU A 187 1.17 -23.21 14.12
N ALA A 188 2.42 -22.88 13.76
CA ALA A 188 2.98 -23.12 12.43
C ALA A 188 2.98 -24.62 12.07
N ARG A 189 3.39 -25.49 13.00
CA ARG A 189 3.37 -26.95 12.82
C ARG A 189 1.95 -27.48 12.57
N ARG A 190 0.94 -26.92 13.26
CA ARG A 190 -0.47 -27.28 13.04
C ARG A 190 -0.95 -26.97 11.62
N VAL A 191 -0.31 -26.02 10.93
CA VAL A 191 -0.72 -25.57 9.59
C VAL A 191 0.23 -26.01 8.47
N GLY A 192 1.10 -26.98 8.75
CA GLY A 192 1.92 -27.65 7.72
C GLY A 192 3.39 -27.22 7.69
N TRP A 193 3.87 -26.42 8.66
CA TRP A 193 5.30 -26.14 8.76
C TRP A 193 6.04 -27.38 9.30
N ASP A 194 7.02 -27.87 8.54
CA ASP A 194 7.80 -29.07 8.86
C ASP A 194 8.95 -28.82 9.85
N GLY A 195 9.17 -27.56 10.23
CA GLY A 195 10.22 -27.15 11.15
C GLY A 195 11.56 -26.79 10.48
N GLU A 196 11.71 -27.01 9.17
CA GLU A 196 12.99 -26.85 8.46
C GLU A 196 12.88 -26.09 7.14
N HIS A 197 11.77 -26.25 6.42
CA HIS A 197 11.50 -25.65 5.12
C HIS A 197 10.29 -24.71 5.20
N ASN A 198 9.93 -24.05 4.11
CA ASN A 198 8.72 -23.22 4.02
C ASN A 198 8.65 -22.06 5.04
N TYR A 199 9.75 -21.32 5.21
CA TYR A 199 9.81 -20.15 6.09
C TYR A 199 8.72 -19.09 5.78
N TRP A 200 8.19 -19.06 4.56
CA TRP A 200 7.03 -18.24 4.18
C TRP A 200 5.77 -18.53 5.01
N ILE A 201 5.61 -19.72 5.60
CA ILE A 201 4.49 -20.05 6.50
C ILE A 201 4.61 -19.24 7.80
N ILE A 202 5.82 -18.95 8.27
CA ILE A 202 6.06 -18.21 9.51
C ILE A 202 6.38 -16.73 9.28
N GLY A 203 6.25 -16.23 8.04
CA GLY A 203 6.44 -14.82 7.69
C GLY A 203 7.69 -14.51 6.84
N GLN A 204 8.48 -15.53 6.48
CA GLN A 204 9.73 -15.41 5.70
C GLN A 204 10.79 -14.54 6.38
N MET A 205 11.54 -15.13 7.31
CA MET A 205 12.58 -14.44 8.07
C MET A 205 13.95 -14.48 7.37
N HIS A 206 14.44 -13.34 6.89
CA HIS A 206 15.78 -13.22 6.31
C HIS A 206 16.85 -13.07 7.40
N ARG A 207 16.64 -12.24 8.43
CA ARG A 207 17.58 -12.05 9.56
C ARG A 207 16.88 -12.18 10.91
N ALA A 208 17.56 -12.79 11.89
CA ALA A 208 17.07 -12.92 13.27
C ALA A 208 17.27 -11.65 14.12
N TYR A 209 17.91 -10.61 13.58
CA TYR A 209 18.18 -9.32 14.21
C TYR A 209 18.07 -8.19 13.18
N TYR A 210 18.08 -6.93 13.63
CA TYR A 210 17.98 -5.77 12.73
C TYR A 210 19.29 -5.53 11.98
N VAL A 211 19.18 -5.32 10.67
CA VAL A 211 20.31 -4.96 9.80
C VAL A 211 19.90 -3.78 8.95
N TYR A 212 20.59 -2.67 9.11
CA TYR A 212 20.37 -1.46 8.33
C TYR A 212 21.42 -1.40 7.21
N GLU A 213 21.10 -1.94 6.04
CA GLU A 213 21.97 -1.87 4.86
C GLU A 213 21.75 -0.54 4.15
N LYS A 214 22.82 0.20 3.85
CA LYS A 214 22.73 1.37 2.99
C LYS A 214 22.51 0.93 1.55
N ASN A 215 21.38 1.29 0.97
CA ASN A 215 21.13 1.11 -0.45
C ASN A 215 21.97 2.08 -1.31
N GLU A 216 21.94 1.89 -2.63
CA GLU A 216 22.64 2.74 -3.61
C GLU A 216 22.21 4.23 -3.53
N ASN A 217 21.01 4.50 -3.01
CA ASN A 217 20.48 5.85 -2.77
C ASN A 217 20.84 6.42 -1.39
N GLY A 218 21.67 5.72 -0.61
CA GLY A 218 22.10 6.12 0.73
C GLY A 218 21.05 5.94 1.84
N ARG A 219 19.88 5.35 1.55
CA ARG A 219 18.87 5.02 2.57
C ARG A 219 19.17 3.66 3.19
N GLU A 220 19.06 3.61 4.50
CA GLU A 220 19.14 2.37 5.25
C GLU A 220 17.85 1.57 5.05
N HIS A 221 17.96 0.30 4.67
CA HIS A 221 16.83 -0.60 4.44
C HIS A 221 17.03 -1.90 5.22
N GLU A 222 15.95 -2.36 5.83
CA GLU A 222 15.90 -3.57 6.64
C GLU A 222 15.36 -4.73 5.77
N PRO A 223 16.08 -5.86 5.59
CA PRO A 223 15.67 -6.95 4.68
C PRO A 223 14.29 -7.57 4.96
N ASP A 224 13.81 -7.46 6.19
CA ASP A 224 12.54 -7.94 6.72
C ASP A 224 11.56 -6.78 7.03
N GLU A 225 11.75 -5.56 6.49
CA GLU A 225 10.89 -4.37 6.76
C GLU A 225 9.40 -4.68 6.57
N PHE A 226 9.09 -5.49 5.55
CA PHE A 226 7.72 -5.90 5.21
C PHE A 226 7.34 -7.31 5.71
N ALA A 227 8.20 -7.95 6.50
CA ALA A 227 7.93 -9.25 7.07
C ALA A 227 6.86 -9.16 8.16
N ASP A 228 6.04 -10.21 8.25
CA ASP A 228 5.02 -10.36 9.30
C ASP A 228 5.18 -11.73 9.99
N GLY A 229 4.18 -12.17 10.74
CA GLY A 229 4.22 -13.47 11.42
C GLY A 229 5.17 -13.47 12.60
N ILE A 230 6.11 -14.40 12.66
CA ILE A 230 6.98 -14.56 13.83
C ILE A 230 8.14 -13.54 13.84
N VAL A 231 8.44 -12.91 12.71
CA VAL A 231 9.64 -12.09 12.52
C VAL A 231 9.74 -10.93 13.52
N PRO A 232 8.69 -10.13 13.75
CA PRO A 232 8.75 -9.04 14.73
C PRO A 232 9.10 -9.52 16.15
N ALA A 233 8.51 -10.64 16.59
CA ALA A 233 8.79 -11.20 17.91
C ALA A 233 10.24 -11.71 18.04
N VAL A 234 10.78 -12.32 16.99
CA VAL A 234 12.17 -12.83 16.97
C VAL A 234 13.17 -11.69 17.07
N LYS A 235 13.02 -10.65 16.23
CA LYS A 235 13.96 -9.51 16.26
C LYS A 235 13.86 -8.74 17.56
N LEU A 236 12.66 -8.55 18.09
CA LEU A 236 12.46 -7.89 19.38
C LEU A 236 13.09 -8.68 20.53
N LEU A 237 12.96 -10.01 20.53
CA LEU A 237 13.63 -10.85 21.53
C LEU A 237 15.15 -10.73 21.46
N TYR A 238 15.72 -10.67 20.25
CA TYR A 238 17.15 -10.43 20.09
C TYR A 238 17.58 -9.09 20.73
N GLU A 239 16.89 -8.00 20.42
CA GLU A 239 17.21 -6.66 20.96
C GLU A 239 17.07 -6.60 22.48
N VAL A 240 16.02 -7.21 23.04
CA VAL A 240 15.81 -7.28 24.50
C VAL A 240 16.94 -8.06 25.18
N LEU A 241 17.40 -9.16 24.58
CA LEU A 241 18.51 -9.95 25.13
C LEU A 241 19.87 -9.28 24.96
N ALA A 242 20.10 -8.58 23.85
CA ALA A 242 21.28 -7.76 23.65
C ALA A 242 21.34 -6.66 24.73
N ARG A 243 20.22 -5.96 24.95
CA ARG A 243 20.13 -4.96 26.01
C ARG A 243 20.30 -5.55 27.40
N LEU A 244 19.68 -6.71 27.68
CA LEU A 244 19.87 -7.41 28.95
C LEU A 244 21.34 -7.80 29.17
N ALA A 245 22.09 -8.13 28.12
CA ALA A 245 23.52 -8.43 28.23
C ALA A 245 24.34 -7.20 28.65
N ASP A 246 23.94 -6.00 28.21
CA ASP A 246 24.58 -4.74 28.61
C ASP A 246 24.22 -4.32 30.04
N VAL A 247 23.00 -4.64 30.51
CA VAL A 247 22.53 -4.33 31.86
C VAL A 247 22.98 -5.37 32.90
N ASP A 248 22.82 -6.66 32.59
CA ASP A 248 23.20 -7.80 33.44
C ASP A 248 23.54 -9.04 32.59
N LEU A 249 24.82 -9.12 32.23
CA LEU A 249 25.39 -10.20 31.46
C LEU A 249 25.10 -11.60 32.04
N ALA A 250 25.12 -11.76 33.37
CA ALA A 250 24.90 -13.07 33.99
C ALA A 250 23.47 -13.57 33.76
N SER A 251 22.50 -12.66 33.83
CA SER A 251 21.09 -12.99 33.53
C SER A 251 20.88 -13.31 32.06
N ALA A 252 21.51 -12.57 31.14
CA ALA A 252 21.45 -12.87 29.71
C ALA A 252 22.06 -14.26 29.39
N ILE A 253 23.24 -14.57 29.93
CA ILE A 253 23.88 -15.90 29.78
C ILE A 253 22.99 -17.01 30.31
N CYS A 254 22.37 -16.81 31.48
CA CYS A 254 21.46 -17.79 32.09
C CYS A 254 20.19 -17.99 31.24
N PHE A 255 19.66 -16.91 30.66
CA PHE A 255 18.49 -16.96 29.78
C PHE A 255 18.80 -17.77 28.52
N VAL A 256 19.85 -17.39 27.80
CA VAL A 256 20.24 -18.02 26.53
C VAL A 256 20.64 -19.49 26.71
N ALA A 257 21.19 -19.86 27.87
CA ALA A 257 21.55 -21.25 28.18
C ALA A 257 20.35 -22.22 28.24
N ARG A 258 19.11 -21.71 28.32
CA ARG A 258 17.89 -22.53 28.27
C ARG A 258 17.66 -23.12 26.87
N TRP A 259 18.14 -22.45 25.83
CA TRP A 259 18.02 -22.90 24.46
C TRP A 259 19.10 -23.95 24.18
N LYS A 260 18.69 -25.22 24.08
CA LYS A 260 19.61 -26.30 23.67
C LYS A 260 19.92 -26.16 22.19
N ALA A 261 21.13 -26.53 21.77
CA ALA A 261 21.53 -26.61 20.36
C ALA A 261 20.73 -27.63 19.51
N GLY A 262 19.78 -28.37 20.11
CA GLY A 262 18.77 -29.18 19.43
C GLY A 262 17.33 -28.66 19.59
N GLY A 263 17.16 -27.38 19.91
CA GLY A 263 15.86 -26.68 19.99
C GLY A 263 15.31 -26.31 18.61
N SER A 264 14.34 -25.40 18.56
CA SER A 264 13.79 -24.88 17.31
C SER A 264 14.87 -24.24 16.43
N GLN A 265 14.73 -24.34 15.10
CA GLN A 265 15.64 -23.68 14.15
C GLN A 265 15.70 -22.16 14.36
N ILE A 266 14.63 -21.54 14.85
CA ILE A 266 14.61 -20.11 15.20
C ILE A 266 15.52 -19.81 16.40
N HIS A 267 15.49 -20.66 17.43
CA HIS A 267 16.40 -20.52 18.58
C HIS A 267 17.86 -20.76 18.17
N LEU A 268 18.13 -21.67 17.24
CA LEU A 268 19.47 -21.84 16.67
C LEU A 268 19.96 -20.58 15.98
N ARG A 269 19.11 -19.92 15.18
CA ARG A 269 19.45 -18.64 14.52
C ARG A 269 19.67 -17.52 15.53
N LEU A 270 18.82 -17.40 16.55
CA LEU A 270 18.99 -16.44 17.65
C LEU A 270 20.29 -16.69 18.42
N LEU A 271 20.61 -17.95 18.74
CA LEU A 271 21.90 -18.32 19.34
C LEU A 271 23.07 -17.91 18.46
N ALA A 272 23.00 -18.21 17.15
CA ALA A 272 24.04 -17.82 16.21
C ALA A 272 24.24 -16.30 16.16
N ALA A 273 23.14 -15.52 16.18
CA ALA A 273 23.17 -14.07 16.22
C ALA A 273 23.76 -13.52 17.53
N LEU A 274 23.38 -14.05 18.68
CA LEU A 274 23.84 -13.59 20.01
C LEU A 274 25.29 -14.00 20.28
N TYR A 275 25.71 -15.19 19.85
CA TYR A 275 27.07 -15.69 20.04
C TYR A 275 28.13 -14.92 19.24
N ARG A 276 27.72 -13.96 18.39
CA ARG A 276 28.64 -12.98 17.80
C ARG A 276 29.28 -12.09 18.87
N ASP A 277 28.61 -11.88 20.00
CA ASP A 277 29.17 -11.21 21.17
C ASP A 277 29.99 -12.21 22.02
N SER A 278 31.27 -11.90 22.22
CA SER A 278 32.19 -12.71 23.03
C SER A 278 31.84 -12.76 24.50
N ARG A 279 31.07 -11.80 25.00
CA ARG A 279 30.57 -11.78 26.39
C ARG A 279 29.54 -12.88 26.63
N LEU A 280 28.72 -13.23 25.62
CA LEU A 280 27.60 -14.17 25.74
C LEU A 280 27.98 -15.63 25.50
N ALA A 281 29.07 -15.88 24.77
CA ALA A 281 29.55 -17.22 24.46
C ALA A 281 31.06 -17.37 24.64
N SER A 282 31.42 -18.22 25.59
CA SER A 282 32.79 -18.70 25.75
C SER A 282 33.23 -19.53 24.55
N GLU A 283 34.55 -19.67 24.38
CA GLU A 283 35.17 -20.51 23.37
C GLU A 283 34.61 -21.94 23.38
N ASP A 284 34.49 -22.59 24.55
CA ASP A 284 33.96 -23.95 24.66
C ASP A 284 32.52 -24.07 24.15
N ARG A 285 31.67 -23.07 24.47
CA ARG A 285 30.28 -23.05 23.99
C ARG A 285 30.22 -22.85 22.49
N LEU A 286 31.05 -21.95 21.96
CA LEU A 286 31.14 -21.69 20.52
C LEU A 286 31.64 -22.92 19.75
N ASN A 287 32.70 -23.57 20.26
CA ASN A 287 33.25 -24.81 19.71
C ASN A 287 32.18 -25.90 19.67
N THR A 288 31.48 -26.12 20.78
CA THR A 288 30.39 -27.10 20.89
C THR A 288 29.26 -26.80 19.91
N PHE A 289 28.83 -25.55 19.82
CA PHE A 289 27.75 -25.11 18.93
C PHE A 289 28.08 -25.40 17.46
N LEU A 290 29.22 -24.91 16.96
CA LEU A 290 29.58 -25.06 15.54
C LEU A 290 29.83 -26.52 15.14
N MET A 291 30.30 -27.35 16.08
CA MET A 291 30.57 -28.77 15.83
C MET A 291 29.30 -29.64 15.80
N GLN A 292 28.19 -29.18 16.38
CA GLN A 292 26.91 -29.89 16.39
C GLN A 292 26.03 -29.61 15.16
N LEU A 293 26.37 -28.60 14.35
CA LEU A 293 25.59 -28.21 13.18
C LEU A 293 25.61 -29.30 12.09
N ASP A 294 24.44 -29.65 11.57
CA ASP A 294 24.32 -30.52 10.40
C ASP A 294 24.73 -29.80 9.09
N ASP A 295 24.71 -30.52 7.97
CA ASP A 295 25.12 -29.96 6.68
C ASP A 295 24.12 -28.95 6.08
N LEU A 296 22.85 -28.98 6.50
CA LEU A 296 21.85 -27.99 6.07
C LEU A 296 22.11 -26.67 6.82
N GLN A 297 22.15 -26.73 8.14
CA GLN A 297 22.40 -25.59 9.03
C GLN A 297 23.75 -24.92 8.77
N PHE A 298 24.78 -25.70 8.45
CA PHE A 298 26.13 -25.15 8.22
C PHE A 298 26.28 -24.38 6.90
N TRP A 299 25.51 -24.77 5.85
CA TRP A 299 25.71 -24.30 4.47
C TRP A 299 24.57 -23.46 3.89
N ASN A 300 23.34 -23.61 4.39
CA ASN A 300 22.18 -22.95 3.82
C ASN A 300 22.12 -21.48 4.28
N LEU A 301 22.69 -20.58 3.48
CA LEU A 301 22.69 -19.14 3.74
C LEU A 301 21.30 -18.51 3.69
N GLU A 302 20.35 -19.11 2.96
CA GLU A 302 18.98 -18.60 2.88
C GLU A 302 18.27 -18.72 4.22
N ASN A 303 18.45 -19.87 4.90
CA ASN A 303 17.75 -20.15 6.16
C ASN A 303 18.60 -19.86 7.39
N TYR A 304 19.94 -19.90 7.31
CA TYR A 304 20.86 -19.77 8.46
C TYR A 304 22.04 -18.81 8.18
N PRO A 305 21.79 -17.57 7.71
CA PRO A 305 22.89 -16.63 7.43
C PRO A 305 23.71 -16.29 8.69
N GLU A 306 23.08 -16.27 9.87
CA GLU A 306 23.74 -15.95 11.15
C GLU A 306 24.82 -16.98 11.53
N VAL A 307 24.69 -18.24 11.10
CA VAL A 307 25.70 -19.28 11.33
C VAL A 307 26.97 -18.98 10.54
N ALA A 308 26.83 -18.58 9.27
CA ALA A 308 27.97 -18.21 8.44
C ALA A 308 28.65 -16.93 8.95
N GLU A 309 27.85 -15.96 9.39
CA GLU A 309 28.34 -14.73 10.00
C GLU A 309 29.11 -15.00 11.30
N LEU A 310 28.54 -15.78 12.22
CA LEU A 310 29.16 -16.18 13.48
C LEU A 310 30.51 -16.86 13.24
N ARG A 311 30.51 -17.86 12.35
CA ARG A 311 31.73 -18.62 12.01
C ARG A 311 32.84 -17.71 11.49
N ALA A 312 32.50 -16.68 10.72
CA ALA A 312 33.47 -15.73 10.19
C ALA A 312 33.97 -14.76 11.27
N LYS A 313 33.06 -14.09 11.99
CA LYS A 313 33.39 -13.07 13.01
C LYS A 313 34.17 -13.64 14.20
N ARG A 314 33.81 -14.84 14.66
CA ARG A 314 34.41 -15.48 15.83
C ARG A 314 35.44 -16.56 15.46
N PHE A 315 35.92 -16.60 14.21
CA PHE A 315 36.85 -17.65 13.76
C PHE A 315 38.13 -17.71 14.60
N ASN A 316 38.67 -16.55 14.99
CA ASN A 316 39.91 -16.46 15.76
C ASN A 316 39.78 -16.98 17.19
N ASP A 317 38.56 -16.94 17.75
CA ASP A 317 38.24 -17.37 19.12
C ASP A 317 38.06 -18.89 19.22
N LEU A 318 38.07 -19.61 18.09
CA LEU A 318 37.92 -21.06 18.07
C LEU A 318 39.22 -21.76 18.48
N GLY A 319 39.06 -22.90 19.15
CA GLY A 319 40.19 -23.79 19.45
C GLY A 319 40.84 -24.33 18.17
N ASP A 320 42.13 -24.60 18.21
CA ASP A 320 42.91 -24.99 17.02
C ASP A 320 42.35 -26.26 16.34
N GLU A 321 41.90 -27.25 17.13
CA GLU A 321 41.27 -28.47 16.61
C GLU A 321 39.96 -28.16 15.87
N THR A 322 39.13 -27.27 16.43
CA THR A 322 37.87 -26.82 15.81
C THR A 322 38.15 -26.05 14.52
N LYS A 323 39.12 -25.13 14.51
CA LYS A 323 39.55 -24.40 13.30
C LYS A 323 39.94 -25.35 12.18
N VAL A 324 40.77 -26.34 12.48
CA VAL A 324 41.20 -27.36 11.51
C VAL A 324 40.01 -28.14 10.96
N THR A 325 39.07 -28.52 11.82
CA THR A 325 37.89 -29.30 11.42
C THR A 325 36.93 -28.50 10.56
N ILE A 326 36.63 -27.25 10.93
CA ILE A 326 35.79 -26.33 10.17
C ILE A 326 36.43 -26.04 8.80
N LEU A 327 37.74 -25.75 8.74
CA LEU A 327 38.42 -25.50 7.47
C LEU A 327 38.42 -26.73 6.55
N LYS A 328 38.58 -27.94 7.12
CA LYS A 328 38.41 -29.20 6.36
C LYS A 328 36.99 -29.34 5.82
N ARG A 329 35.96 -29.03 6.63
CA ARG A 329 34.55 -29.06 6.22
C ARG A 329 34.26 -28.05 5.11
N ILE A 330 34.73 -26.81 5.24
CA ILE A 330 34.58 -25.76 4.22
C ILE A 330 35.27 -26.17 2.93
N LYS A 331 36.51 -26.65 2.99
CA LYS A 331 37.27 -27.10 1.80
C LYS A 331 36.57 -28.26 1.07
N LYS A 332 35.87 -29.12 1.81
CA LYS A 332 35.03 -30.18 1.22
C LYS A 332 33.84 -29.58 0.47
N GLY A 333 33.30 -28.43 0.87
CA GLY A 333 32.11 -27.82 0.27
C GLY A 333 30.81 -28.54 0.60
N PRO A 334 29.65 -27.94 0.25
CA PRO A 334 28.33 -28.48 0.55
C PRO A 334 28.07 -29.85 -0.12
N PRO A 335 27.28 -30.74 0.51
CA PRO A 335 26.93 -32.03 -0.06
C PRO A 335 25.95 -31.90 -1.23
N ARG A 336 25.83 -32.97 -2.04
CA ARG A 336 24.97 -33.00 -3.24
C ARG A 336 23.47 -32.81 -2.92
N SER A 337 23.05 -33.14 -1.70
CA SER A 337 21.69 -32.97 -1.19
C SER A 337 21.24 -31.51 -1.14
N ASN A 338 22.17 -30.56 -1.02
CA ASN A 338 21.87 -29.12 -0.95
C ASN A 338 21.61 -28.50 -2.34
N TYR A 339 21.68 -29.30 -3.41
CA TYR A 339 21.50 -28.85 -4.79
C TYR A 339 20.34 -29.59 -5.46
N HIS A 340 19.68 -28.93 -6.42
CA HIS A 340 18.59 -29.53 -7.17
C HIS A 340 19.02 -30.82 -7.89
N ARG A 341 18.15 -31.84 -7.92
CA ARG A 341 18.50 -33.18 -8.46
C ARG A 341 18.86 -33.15 -9.95
N SER A 342 18.34 -32.20 -10.72
CA SER A 342 18.61 -32.06 -12.16
C SER A 342 19.92 -31.33 -12.51
N MET A 343 20.64 -30.78 -11.52
CA MET A 343 21.88 -30.04 -11.78
C MET A 343 22.99 -30.96 -12.33
N ASP A 344 23.64 -30.51 -13.41
CA ASP A 344 24.73 -31.22 -14.08
C ASP A 344 25.97 -31.37 -13.16
N LYS A 345 26.78 -32.40 -13.41
CA LYS A 345 27.96 -32.73 -12.61
C LYS A 345 29.03 -31.64 -12.65
N ASN A 346 29.27 -31.01 -13.81
CA ASN A 346 30.27 -29.94 -13.93
C ASN A 346 29.77 -28.65 -13.25
N GLN A 347 28.50 -28.31 -13.43
CA GLN A 347 27.86 -27.19 -12.75
C GLN A 347 27.89 -27.37 -11.22
N PHE A 348 27.57 -28.57 -10.72
CA PHE A 348 27.67 -28.91 -9.31
C PHE A 348 29.09 -28.73 -8.76
N GLN A 349 30.12 -29.22 -9.47
CA GLN A 349 31.51 -29.05 -9.02
C GLN A 349 31.96 -27.59 -9.02
N LYS A 350 31.51 -26.79 -9.99
CA LYS A 350 31.77 -25.34 -10.03
C LYS A 350 31.10 -24.64 -8.83
N ALA A 351 29.81 -24.88 -8.61
CA ALA A 351 29.05 -24.29 -7.50
C ALA A 351 29.62 -24.69 -6.13
N ARG A 352 30.04 -25.95 -5.98
CA ARG A 352 30.64 -26.46 -4.73
C ARG A 352 31.97 -25.77 -4.41
N LYS A 353 32.83 -25.54 -5.41
CA LYS A 353 34.09 -24.80 -5.25
C LYS A 353 33.84 -23.34 -4.94
N TYR A 354 32.89 -22.72 -5.63
CA TYR A 354 32.47 -21.34 -5.37
C TYR A 354 32.04 -21.15 -3.91
N CYS A 355 31.11 -21.98 -3.43
CA CYS A 355 30.63 -21.92 -2.04
C CYS A 355 31.78 -22.05 -1.03
N ALA A 356 32.69 -23.01 -1.24
CA ALA A 356 33.85 -23.20 -0.37
C ALA A 356 34.80 -21.98 -0.35
N ALA A 357 35.07 -21.40 -1.53
CA ALA A 357 35.91 -20.21 -1.66
C ALA A 357 35.26 -18.99 -0.99
N ARG A 358 33.95 -18.79 -1.19
CA ARG A 358 33.16 -17.72 -0.57
C ARG A 358 33.23 -17.78 0.96
N GLU A 359 33.02 -18.94 1.57
CA GLU A 359 33.09 -19.05 3.03
C GLU A 359 34.49 -18.77 3.60
N MET A 360 35.55 -19.20 2.91
CA MET A 360 36.92 -18.86 3.33
C MET A 360 37.22 -17.36 3.15
N LYS A 361 36.74 -16.76 2.06
CA LYS A 361 36.85 -15.32 1.83
C LYS A 361 36.10 -14.53 2.90
N ARG A 362 34.91 -14.99 3.31
CA ARG A 362 34.13 -14.40 4.41
C ARG A 362 34.90 -14.41 5.74
N ILE A 363 35.55 -15.53 6.08
CA ILE A 363 36.45 -15.62 7.25
C ILE A 363 37.60 -14.60 7.12
N GLN A 364 38.24 -14.52 5.96
CA GLN A 364 39.32 -13.56 5.72
C GLN A 364 38.87 -12.10 5.87
N LEU A 365 37.70 -11.75 5.30
CA LEU A 365 37.11 -10.40 5.38
C LEU A 365 36.76 -10.02 6.83
N ALA A 366 36.34 -10.98 7.65
CA ALA A 366 36.10 -10.78 9.07
C ALA A 366 37.39 -10.68 9.92
N GLY A 367 38.58 -10.75 9.31
CA GLY A 367 39.87 -10.72 10.02
C GLY A 367 40.33 -12.07 10.57
N GLY A 368 39.72 -13.18 10.15
CA GLY A 368 40.09 -14.52 10.56
C GLY A 368 41.44 -14.98 10.01
N GLY A 369 42.32 -15.49 10.88
CA GLY A 369 43.64 -15.99 10.53
C GLY A 369 43.57 -17.35 9.81
N LEU A 370 43.63 -17.35 8.48
CA LEU A 370 43.71 -18.58 7.68
C LEU A 370 45.15 -19.12 7.63
N PRO A 371 45.37 -20.44 7.80
CA PRO A 371 46.69 -21.05 7.60
C PRO A 371 47.20 -20.81 6.17
N GLU A 372 48.51 -20.65 5.99
CA GLU A 372 49.14 -20.33 4.70
C GLU A 372 48.72 -21.28 3.56
N LYS A 373 48.62 -22.59 3.84
CA LYS A 373 48.14 -23.60 2.87
C LYS A 373 46.71 -23.34 2.39
N VAL A 374 45.86 -22.79 3.24
CA VAL A 374 44.46 -22.44 2.93
C VAL A 374 44.41 -21.12 2.17
N THR A 375 45.20 -20.13 2.59
CA THR A 375 45.32 -18.84 1.88
C THR A 375 45.77 -19.03 0.44
N SER A 376 46.80 -19.84 0.19
CA SER A 376 47.25 -20.19 -1.17
C SER A 376 46.18 -20.92 -1.98
N TRP A 377 45.39 -21.79 -1.34
CA TRP A 377 44.25 -22.46 -1.99
C TRP A 377 43.15 -21.46 -2.35
N LEU A 378 42.80 -20.54 -1.45
CA LEU A 378 41.80 -19.50 -1.71
C LEU A 378 42.23 -18.59 -2.86
N SER A 379 43.47 -18.09 -2.89
CA SER A 379 43.99 -17.25 -3.97
C SER A 379 43.88 -17.91 -5.36
N SER A 380 44.11 -19.23 -5.44
CA SER A 380 43.91 -19.98 -6.68
C SER A 380 42.45 -20.00 -7.13
N ARG A 381 41.50 -20.10 -6.19
CA ARG A 381 40.06 -20.13 -6.48
C ARG A 381 39.48 -18.76 -6.78
N LEU A 382 39.97 -17.70 -6.16
CA LEU A 382 39.59 -16.32 -6.49
C LEU A 382 39.96 -15.96 -7.94
N THR A 383 40.98 -16.60 -8.51
CA THR A 383 41.32 -16.42 -9.94
C THR A 383 40.33 -17.13 -10.86
N GLU A 384 39.75 -18.25 -10.42
CA GLU A 384 38.69 -18.98 -11.15
C GLU A 384 37.30 -18.31 -11.01
N HIS A 385 37.10 -17.49 -9.97
CA HIS A 385 35.84 -16.83 -9.60
C HIS A 385 36.09 -15.32 -9.32
N PRO A 386 36.23 -14.48 -10.37
CA PRO A 386 36.52 -13.06 -10.23
C PRO A 386 35.53 -12.31 -9.35
N GLU A 387 34.26 -12.70 -9.36
CA GLU A 387 33.18 -12.12 -8.54
C GLU A 387 33.48 -12.18 -7.02
N LEU A 388 34.23 -13.18 -6.56
CA LEU A 388 34.63 -13.30 -5.15
C LEU A 388 35.83 -12.41 -4.78
N LYS A 389 36.55 -11.85 -5.76
CA LYS A 389 37.58 -10.83 -5.51
C LYS A 389 36.95 -9.50 -5.15
N GLU A 390 35.81 -9.19 -5.77
CA GLU A 390 35.03 -7.97 -5.57
C GLU A 390 34.20 -8.01 -4.28
N MET A 391 33.96 -9.21 -3.71
CA MET A 391 33.35 -9.39 -2.40
C MET A 391 34.12 -8.60 -1.32
N ASN A 392 33.48 -7.54 -0.81
CA ASN A 392 34.02 -6.58 0.15
C ASN A 392 33.31 -6.63 1.53
N THR A 393 32.15 -7.28 1.61
CA THR A 393 31.38 -7.45 2.86
C THR A 393 31.25 -8.91 3.27
N ILE A 394 30.97 -9.16 4.54
CA ILE A 394 30.76 -10.52 5.08
C ILE A 394 29.35 -11.05 4.80
N ASP A 395 28.41 -10.20 4.43
CA ASP A 395 27.00 -10.52 4.18
C ASP A 395 26.69 -10.81 2.70
N ALA A 396 27.68 -10.78 1.81
CA ALA A 396 27.45 -11.12 0.40
C ALA A 396 26.77 -12.49 0.26
N ASP A 397 25.77 -12.60 -0.62
CA ASP A 397 24.87 -13.73 -0.82
C ASP A 397 23.97 -14.08 0.39
N PHE A 398 23.81 -13.19 1.37
CA PHE A 398 22.73 -13.32 2.35
C PHE A 398 21.40 -12.88 1.73
N PRO A 399 20.26 -13.32 2.26
CA PRO A 399 18.97 -12.89 1.75
C PRO A 399 18.77 -11.39 1.94
N GLU A 400 18.49 -10.70 0.84
CA GLU A 400 18.22 -9.27 0.80
C GLU A 400 16.71 -9.00 0.78
N GLY A 401 16.33 -7.78 1.19
CA GLY A 401 14.95 -7.31 1.07
C GLY A 401 14.47 -7.23 -0.38
N VAL A 402 13.16 -7.05 -0.59
CA VAL A 402 12.58 -6.95 -1.93
C VAL A 402 13.07 -5.67 -2.62
N LYS A 403 14.06 -5.81 -3.51
CA LYS A 403 14.53 -4.73 -4.37
C LYS A 403 13.78 -4.77 -5.70
N THR A 404 12.96 -3.76 -5.95
CA THR A 404 12.44 -3.51 -7.30
C THR A 404 13.43 -2.63 -8.04
N GLN A 405 14.18 -3.22 -8.96
CA GLN A 405 15.00 -2.47 -9.89
C GLN A 405 14.45 -2.59 -11.29
N TRP A 406 14.56 -1.52 -12.07
CA TRP A 406 14.38 -1.63 -13.50
C TRP A 406 15.53 -2.46 -14.06
N VAL A 407 15.22 -3.60 -14.65
CA VAL A 407 16.21 -4.42 -15.35
C VAL A 407 16.24 -3.93 -16.79
N ALA A 408 17.38 -3.42 -17.21
CA ALA A 408 17.58 -3.01 -18.59
C ALA A 408 17.27 -4.17 -19.54
N PRO A 409 16.47 -3.95 -20.61
CA PRO A 409 16.27 -4.96 -21.64
C PRO A 409 17.63 -5.46 -22.15
N ARG A 410 17.80 -6.76 -22.31
CA ARG A 410 18.99 -7.35 -22.95
C ARG A 410 18.60 -7.77 -24.36
N PRO A 411 18.60 -6.85 -25.35
CA PRO A 411 18.19 -7.17 -26.71
C PRO A 411 19.11 -8.24 -27.31
N ASP A 412 18.54 -9.19 -28.05
CA ASP A 412 19.32 -10.17 -28.81
C ASP A 412 19.87 -9.50 -30.08
N PRO A 413 21.20 -9.35 -30.22
CA PRO A 413 21.80 -8.64 -31.35
C PRO A 413 21.60 -9.33 -32.69
N ARG A 414 21.14 -10.60 -32.72
CA ARG A 414 20.85 -11.32 -33.97
C ARG A 414 19.78 -10.62 -34.80
N PHE A 415 18.83 -9.94 -34.16
CA PHE A 415 17.76 -9.22 -34.86
C PHE A 415 18.26 -7.94 -35.57
N ASP A 416 19.44 -7.41 -35.20
CA ASP A 416 19.99 -6.20 -35.82
C ASP A 416 20.51 -6.42 -37.24
N SER A 417 20.92 -7.65 -37.57
CA SER A 417 21.55 -7.99 -38.86
C SER A 417 20.54 -8.37 -39.96
N ILE A 418 19.27 -8.53 -39.62
CA ILE A 418 18.17 -8.93 -40.52
C ILE A 418 17.16 -7.79 -40.63
N ALA A 419 16.30 -7.74 -41.66
CA ALA A 419 15.30 -6.68 -41.85
C ALA A 419 14.05 -7.19 -42.60
N GLY A 420 12.98 -6.38 -42.63
CA GLY A 420 11.74 -6.69 -43.34
C GLY A 420 10.99 -7.91 -42.77
N GLU A 421 10.33 -8.68 -43.64
CA GLU A 421 9.53 -9.86 -43.26
C GLU A 421 10.35 -10.90 -42.47
N GLU A 422 11.64 -11.04 -42.76
CA GLU A 422 12.52 -11.99 -42.06
C GLU A 422 12.70 -11.63 -40.58
N ARG A 423 12.89 -10.32 -40.26
CA ARG A 423 12.98 -9.86 -38.87
C ARG A 423 11.66 -10.08 -38.14
N LEU A 424 10.54 -9.70 -38.76
CA LEU A 424 9.21 -9.87 -38.17
C LEU A 424 8.90 -11.35 -37.89
N SER A 425 9.18 -12.25 -38.83
CA SER A 425 8.97 -13.69 -38.66
C SER A 425 9.77 -14.27 -37.47
N LEU A 426 11.05 -13.89 -37.34
CA LEU A 426 11.91 -14.38 -36.27
C LEU A 426 11.54 -13.79 -34.89
N LEU A 427 11.14 -12.52 -34.83
CA LEU A 427 10.64 -11.89 -33.60
C LEU A 427 9.34 -12.57 -33.13
N GLU A 428 8.39 -12.79 -34.04
CA GLU A 428 7.11 -13.47 -33.76
C GLU A 428 7.33 -14.90 -33.24
N ALA A 429 8.25 -15.65 -33.85
CA ALA A 429 8.64 -16.99 -33.38
C ALA A 429 9.33 -16.95 -32.00
N GLY A 430 10.16 -15.94 -31.75
CA GLY A 430 10.89 -15.75 -30.50
C GLY A 430 9.98 -15.50 -29.29
N MET A 431 8.85 -14.82 -29.49
CA MET A 431 7.88 -14.51 -28.42
C MET A 431 7.18 -15.76 -27.83
N ASN A 432 7.21 -16.91 -28.52
CA ASN A 432 6.61 -18.16 -28.02
C ASN A 432 7.53 -18.94 -27.04
N LYS A 433 8.79 -18.54 -26.86
CA LYS A 433 9.71 -19.22 -25.93
C LYS A 433 9.51 -18.70 -24.50
N ARG A 434 9.16 -19.60 -23.57
CA ARG A 434 9.03 -19.27 -22.14
C ARG A 434 10.37 -18.81 -21.57
N ARG A 435 10.33 -17.78 -20.73
CA ARG A 435 11.45 -17.34 -19.89
C ARG A 435 11.84 -18.50 -18.95
N SER A 436 12.97 -19.15 -19.22
CA SER A 436 13.60 -20.08 -18.28
C SER A 436 14.36 -19.25 -17.25
N TRP A 437 14.16 -19.53 -15.96
CA TRP A 437 14.82 -18.82 -14.84
C TRP A 437 16.36 -18.86 -14.90
N PHE A 438 16.93 -19.74 -15.72
CA PHE A 438 18.37 -19.99 -15.83
C PHE A 438 18.95 -19.65 -17.20
N GLU A 439 18.14 -19.20 -18.17
CA GLU A 439 18.62 -18.82 -19.51
C GLU A 439 18.66 -17.30 -19.59
N ASP A 440 19.88 -16.77 -19.47
CA ASP A 440 20.24 -15.36 -19.56
C ASP A 440 20.38 -14.91 -21.04
N GLU A 441 19.60 -15.50 -21.95
CA GLU A 441 19.60 -15.17 -23.37
C GLU A 441 18.56 -14.07 -23.67
N GLY A 442 18.99 -13.02 -24.35
CA GLY A 442 18.14 -11.91 -24.78
C GLY A 442 16.93 -12.40 -25.57
N ASN A 443 15.75 -11.85 -25.29
CA ASN A 443 14.49 -12.28 -25.92
C ASN A 443 14.03 -11.25 -26.96
N ALA A 444 13.26 -11.70 -27.96
CA ALA A 444 12.56 -10.86 -28.93
C ALA A 444 11.75 -9.73 -28.28
N SER A 445 11.16 -9.98 -27.10
CA SER A 445 10.45 -8.94 -26.34
C SER A 445 11.36 -7.80 -25.86
N ASP A 446 12.58 -8.12 -25.44
CA ASP A 446 13.55 -7.12 -24.97
C ASP A 446 14.09 -6.29 -26.14
N TRP A 447 14.26 -6.94 -27.31
CA TRP A 447 14.65 -6.25 -28.54
C TRP A 447 13.59 -5.25 -29.02
N ILE A 448 12.30 -5.63 -28.98
CA ILE A 448 11.19 -4.71 -29.34
C ILE A 448 11.08 -3.55 -28.35
N GLN A 449 11.41 -3.76 -27.07
CA GLN A 449 11.32 -2.73 -26.03
C GLN A 449 12.44 -1.68 -26.07
N ALA A 450 13.55 -1.98 -26.76
CA ALA A 450 14.66 -1.05 -26.89
C ALA A 450 14.25 0.15 -27.79
N PRO A 451 14.33 1.40 -27.29
CA PRO A 451 13.86 2.59 -28.03
C PRO A 451 14.45 2.73 -29.43
N GLU A 452 15.72 2.39 -29.60
CA GLU A 452 16.46 2.46 -30.88
C GLU A 452 15.92 1.52 -31.97
N ASN A 453 15.15 0.50 -31.60
CA ASN A 453 14.61 -0.50 -32.52
C ASN A 453 13.21 -0.16 -33.04
N SER A 454 12.56 0.86 -32.48
CA SER A 454 11.25 1.34 -32.94
C SER A 454 11.25 1.72 -34.42
N PHE A 455 12.23 2.51 -34.87
CA PHE A 455 12.39 2.91 -36.28
C PHE A 455 12.67 1.73 -37.21
N LYS A 456 13.41 0.74 -36.72
CA LYS A 456 13.72 -0.49 -37.45
C LYS A 456 12.43 -1.27 -37.70
N LEU A 457 11.58 -1.41 -36.67
CA LEU A 457 10.27 -2.05 -36.79
C LEU A 457 9.30 -1.29 -37.69
N ILE A 458 9.25 0.04 -37.59
CA ILE A 458 8.40 0.86 -38.48
C ILE A 458 8.81 0.63 -39.94
N SER A 459 10.12 0.65 -40.23
CA SER A 459 10.63 0.40 -41.58
C SER A 459 10.34 -1.03 -42.07
N ASP A 460 10.38 -2.03 -41.17
CA ASP A 460 10.02 -3.41 -41.52
C ASP A 460 8.53 -3.53 -41.86
N PHE A 461 7.65 -2.89 -41.08
CA PHE A 461 6.22 -2.84 -41.38
C PHE A 461 5.93 -2.13 -42.70
N GLU A 462 6.65 -1.05 -43.02
CA GLU A 462 6.52 -0.32 -44.28
C GLU A 462 6.97 -1.12 -45.51
N SER A 463 7.88 -2.10 -45.31
CA SER A 463 8.34 -2.98 -46.39
C SER A 463 7.28 -3.98 -46.86
N LEU A 464 6.19 -4.14 -46.10
CA LEU A 464 5.09 -5.05 -46.39
C LEU A 464 3.83 -4.29 -46.84
N ASP A 465 3.17 -4.79 -47.87
CA ASP A 465 1.94 -4.18 -48.39
C ASP A 465 0.78 -4.22 -47.37
N ASP A 466 0.74 -5.25 -46.51
CA ASP A 466 -0.26 -5.48 -45.47
C ASP A 466 0.13 -4.89 -44.10
N ALA A 467 1.20 -4.08 -44.04
CA ALA A 467 1.76 -3.52 -42.80
C ALA A 467 2.10 -4.57 -41.72
N GLY A 468 2.43 -5.80 -42.12
CA GLY A 468 2.76 -6.88 -41.19
C GLY A 468 1.55 -7.49 -40.49
N SER A 469 0.40 -7.56 -41.17
CA SER A 469 -0.84 -8.14 -40.63
C SER A 469 -0.67 -9.59 -40.15
N LYS A 470 0.28 -10.35 -40.72
CA LYS A 470 0.63 -11.70 -40.26
C LYS A 470 1.32 -11.75 -38.88
N TYR A 471 1.71 -10.62 -38.30
CA TYR A 471 2.52 -10.52 -37.08
C TYR A 471 1.86 -9.68 -35.96
N PRO A 472 0.63 -10.01 -35.53
CA PRO A 472 -0.12 -9.21 -34.57
C PRO A 472 0.52 -9.11 -33.18
N LYS A 473 1.27 -10.11 -32.72
CA LYS A 473 1.95 -10.00 -31.41
C LYS A 473 3.08 -8.98 -31.41
N ILE A 474 3.72 -8.76 -32.56
CA ILE A 474 4.70 -7.68 -32.70
C ILE A 474 3.99 -6.34 -32.58
N TRP A 475 2.85 -6.15 -33.25
CA TRP A 475 2.03 -4.94 -33.10
C TRP A 475 1.56 -4.72 -31.66
N GLU A 476 1.13 -5.78 -30.97
CA GLU A 476 0.77 -5.73 -29.55
C GLU A 476 1.95 -5.21 -28.72
N LYS A 477 3.13 -5.84 -28.82
CA LYS A 477 4.32 -5.45 -28.05
C LYS A 477 4.86 -4.08 -28.44
N PHE A 478 4.91 -3.76 -29.72
CA PHE A 478 5.30 -2.47 -30.24
C PHE A 478 4.46 -1.36 -29.63
N GLY A 479 3.13 -1.52 -29.60
CA GLY A 479 2.25 -0.51 -29.02
C GLY A 479 2.39 -0.32 -27.50
N TRP A 480 2.90 -1.33 -26.78
CA TRP A 480 3.27 -1.21 -25.36
C TRP A 480 4.69 -0.67 -25.13
N ALA A 481 5.57 -0.72 -26.11
CA ALA A 481 6.97 -0.29 -25.99
C ALA A 481 7.18 1.13 -26.51
N HIS A 482 6.64 1.42 -27.69
CA HIS A 482 6.90 2.64 -28.43
C HIS A 482 6.22 3.86 -27.80
N ALA A 483 7.02 4.86 -27.44
CA ALA A 483 6.60 6.08 -26.76
C ALA A 483 7.33 7.29 -27.36
N PRO A 484 6.75 8.51 -27.30
CA PRO A 484 7.40 9.71 -27.83
C PRO A 484 8.72 9.99 -27.09
N ALA A 485 9.72 10.49 -27.80
CA ALA A 485 10.97 10.94 -27.19
C ALA A 485 10.68 12.11 -26.22
N GLU A 486 11.36 12.15 -25.07
CA GLU A 486 11.21 13.24 -24.11
C GLU A 486 11.66 14.56 -24.76
N SER A 487 10.73 15.51 -24.92
CA SER A 487 10.94 16.75 -25.65
C SER A 487 12.02 17.62 -25.00
N SER A 488 13.17 17.75 -25.66
CA SER A 488 14.25 18.66 -25.26
C SER A 488 14.38 19.88 -26.18
N GLY A 489 13.62 19.95 -27.28
CA GLY A 489 13.49 21.13 -28.14
C GLY A 489 12.59 20.92 -29.38
N ASN A 490 12.42 21.98 -30.20
CA ASN A 490 11.53 22.01 -31.38
C ASN A 490 11.82 20.97 -32.49
N ASN A 491 13.01 20.38 -32.53
CA ASN A 491 13.35 19.34 -33.51
C ASN A 491 12.74 17.99 -33.13
N ASP A 492 12.72 17.65 -31.83
CA ASP A 492 12.14 16.40 -31.32
C ASP A 492 10.63 16.32 -31.65
N ASP A 493 9.93 17.46 -31.61
CA ASP A 493 8.51 17.54 -31.97
C ASP A 493 8.25 17.26 -33.45
N ARG A 494 9.16 17.66 -34.36
CA ARG A 494 9.02 17.39 -35.80
C ARG A 494 9.25 15.92 -36.14
N ASP A 495 10.25 15.31 -35.52
CA ASP A 495 10.58 13.91 -35.73
C ASP A 495 9.47 13.02 -35.16
N ASN A 496 8.99 13.32 -33.94
CA ASN A 496 7.83 12.66 -33.34
C ASN A 496 6.56 12.76 -34.22
N LEU A 497 6.28 13.94 -34.82
CA LEU A 497 5.13 14.10 -35.74
C LEU A 497 5.26 13.27 -37.02
N SER A 498 6.49 13.13 -37.55
CA SER A 498 6.76 12.27 -38.71
C SER A 498 6.50 10.80 -38.38
N GLU A 499 6.97 10.35 -37.22
CA GLU A 499 6.75 8.97 -36.73
C GLU A 499 5.28 8.64 -36.53
N VAL A 500 4.54 9.54 -35.88
CA VAL A 500 3.08 9.39 -35.71
C VAL A 500 2.40 9.20 -37.06
N SER A 501 2.75 10.03 -38.05
CA SER A 501 2.16 9.96 -39.39
C SER A 501 2.46 8.63 -40.08
N ARG A 502 3.68 8.10 -39.93
CA ARG A 502 4.08 6.79 -40.46
C ARG A 502 3.28 5.65 -39.82
N VAL A 503 3.22 5.61 -38.48
CA VAL A 503 2.51 4.56 -37.74
C VAL A 503 1.01 4.61 -38.01
N ILE A 504 0.39 5.79 -38.06
CA ILE A 504 -1.02 5.94 -38.44
C ILE A 504 -1.25 5.44 -39.87
N GLY A 505 -0.34 5.74 -40.80
CA GLY A 505 -0.37 5.21 -42.17
C GLY A 505 -0.34 3.67 -42.23
N LEU A 506 0.45 3.03 -41.37
CA LEU A 506 0.51 1.57 -41.24
C LEU A 506 -0.77 0.98 -40.63
N LEU A 507 -1.28 1.56 -39.54
CA LEU A 507 -2.52 1.11 -38.90
C LEU A 507 -3.74 1.15 -39.82
N LYS A 508 -3.76 2.08 -40.80
CA LYS A 508 -4.79 2.11 -41.86
C LYS A 508 -4.76 0.87 -42.75
N LYS A 509 -3.58 0.35 -43.08
CA LYS A 509 -3.38 -0.81 -43.96
C LYS A 509 -3.61 -2.15 -43.25
N LEU A 510 -3.46 -2.20 -41.93
CA LEU A 510 -3.52 -3.44 -41.14
C LEU A 510 -4.86 -4.19 -41.31
N GLU A 511 -4.85 -5.50 -41.52
CA GLU A 511 -6.08 -6.28 -41.64
C GLU A 511 -6.84 -6.36 -40.31
N ASN A 512 -8.16 -6.54 -40.39
CA ASN A 512 -9.04 -6.51 -39.21
C ASN A 512 -8.69 -7.61 -38.18
N ASP A 513 -8.33 -8.81 -38.63
CA ASP A 513 -7.97 -9.91 -37.73
C ASP A 513 -6.70 -9.59 -36.90
N ALA A 514 -5.73 -8.93 -37.53
CA ALA A 514 -4.52 -8.48 -36.86
C ALA A 514 -4.81 -7.36 -35.84
N VAL A 515 -5.74 -6.44 -36.16
CA VAL A 515 -6.22 -5.41 -35.23
C VAL A 515 -6.87 -6.05 -34.00
N VAL A 516 -7.67 -7.10 -34.18
CA VAL A 516 -8.34 -7.81 -33.07
C VAL A 516 -7.31 -8.41 -32.11
N GLU A 517 -6.29 -9.10 -32.64
CA GLU A 517 -5.28 -9.75 -31.79
C GLU A 517 -4.33 -8.74 -31.11
N ALA A 518 -4.08 -7.58 -31.74
CA ALA A 518 -3.16 -6.54 -31.24
C ALA A 518 -3.86 -5.33 -30.57
N ILE A 519 -5.15 -5.44 -30.25
CA ILE A 519 -5.98 -4.31 -29.83
C ILE A 519 -5.49 -3.63 -28.54
N GLY A 520 -4.86 -4.39 -27.64
CA GLY A 520 -4.35 -3.90 -26.35
C GLY A 520 -3.16 -2.96 -26.52
N GLY A 521 -2.23 -3.35 -27.38
CA GLY A 521 -1.04 -2.59 -27.76
C GLY A 521 -1.40 -1.40 -28.64
N ILE A 522 -2.23 -1.58 -29.66
CA ILE A 522 -2.64 -0.50 -30.57
C ILE A 522 -3.37 0.62 -29.80
N SER A 523 -4.31 0.27 -28.93
CA SER A 523 -4.99 1.26 -28.08
C SER A 523 -4.04 1.94 -27.08
N SER A 524 -3.04 1.22 -26.56
CA SER A 524 -1.98 1.77 -25.70
C SER A 524 -1.15 2.81 -26.45
N TRP A 525 -0.76 2.50 -27.68
CA TRP A 525 0.01 3.39 -28.53
C TRP A 525 -0.74 4.69 -28.82
N LEU A 526 -1.98 4.59 -29.32
CA LEU A 526 -2.80 5.78 -29.60
C LEU A 526 -2.97 6.66 -28.35
N ASN A 527 -3.16 6.08 -27.17
CA ASN A 527 -3.30 6.82 -25.93
C ASN A 527 -2.00 7.56 -25.52
N ARG A 528 -0.84 6.90 -25.60
CA ARG A 528 0.45 7.53 -25.26
C ARG A 528 0.82 8.67 -26.19
N TRP A 529 0.49 8.53 -27.47
CA TRP A 529 0.78 9.51 -28.50
C TRP A 529 -0.34 10.55 -28.69
N SER A 530 -1.39 10.51 -27.85
CA SER A 530 -2.61 11.33 -28.00
C SER A 530 -2.37 12.83 -28.13
N LYS A 531 -1.36 13.40 -27.45
CA LYS A 531 -1.00 14.82 -27.55
C LYS A 531 -0.46 15.24 -28.93
N LEU A 532 0.00 14.29 -29.73
CA LEU A 532 0.56 14.52 -31.07
C LEU A 532 -0.42 14.12 -32.17
N LEU A 533 -1.61 13.62 -31.83
CA LEU A 533 -2.67 13.25 -32.77
C LEU A 533 -3.50 14.48 -33.18
N GLY A 534 -2.85 15.42 -33.90
CA GLY A 534 -3.51 16.58 -34.48
C GLY A 534 -4.22 16.28 -35.81
N PRO A 535 -4.96 17.26 -36.39
CA PRO A 535 -5.71 17.09 -37.65
C PRO A 535 -4.88 16.58 -38.83
N ALA A 536 -3.58 16.89 -38.87
CA ALA A 536 -2.66 16.50 -39.94
C ALA A 536 -2.37 14.99 -40.04
N THR A 537 -2.65 14.23 -38.97
CA THR A 537 -2.28 12.80 -38.89
C THR A 537 -3.37 11.86 -39.41
N ASP A 538 -4.59 12.35 -39.66
CA ASP A 538 -5.77 11.55 -40.04
C ASP A 538 -6.00 10.34 -39.11
N TRP A 539 -5.77 10.56 -37.81
CA TRP A 539 -5.96 9.58 -36.74
C TRP A 539 -7.43 9.17 -36.56
N ILE A 540 -8.38 10.03 -36.94
CA ILE A 540 -9.82 9.79 -36.80
C ILE A 540 -10.26 8.57 -37.63
N ALA A 541 -9.73 8.42 -38.85
CA ALA A 541 -10.01 7.26 -39.69
C ALA A 541 -9.53 5.95 -39.03
N VAL A 542 -8.35 5.98 -38.41
CA VAL A 542 -7.79 4.83 -37.66
C VAL A 542 -8.59 4.55 -36.40
N TRP A 543 -8.96 5.59 -35.64
CA TRP A 543 -9.77 5.46 -34.44
C TRP A 543 -11.11 4.76 -34.75
N ARG A 544 -11.82 5.18 -35.80
CA ARG A 544 -13.11 4.59 -36.20
C ARG A 544 -12.99 3.14 -36.64
N LYS A 545 -11.91 2.81 -37.36
CA LYS A 545 -11.63 1.43 -37.76
C LYS A 545 -11.43 0.52 -36.55
N ILE A 546 -10.74 1.01 -35.51
CA ILE A 546 -10.32 0.19 -34.36
C ILE A 546 -11.40 0.15 -33.27
N TRP A 547 -12.23 1.19 -33.14
CA TRP A 547 -13.22 1.33 -32.07
C TRP A 547 -14.13 0.10 -31.87
N PRO A 548 -14.74 -0.51 -32.91
CA PRO A 548 -15.58 -1.70 -32.74
C PRO A 548 -14.84 -2.88 -32.09
N TYR A 549 -13.55 -3.08 -32.43
CA TYR A 549 -12.72 -4.14 -31.87
C TYR A 549 -12.31 -3.84 -30.42
N ALA A 550 -12.06 -2.56 -30.10
CA ALA A 550 -11.79 -2.14 -28.73
C ALA A 550 -13.02 -2.35 -27.82
N VAL A 551 -14.23 -2.08 -28.32
CA VAL A 551 -15.49 -2.35 -27.62
C VAL A 551 -15.65 -3.85 -27.40
N ALA A 552 -15.52 -4.67 -28.44
CA ALA A 552 -15.63 -6.12 -28.33
C ALA A 552 -14.62 -6.70 -27.32
N ALA A 553 -13.36 -6.28 -27.37
CA ALA A 553 -12.32 -6.73 -26.44
C ALA A 553 -12.58 -6.28 -25.00
N THR A 554 -13.14 -5.09 -24.81
CA THR A 554 -13.47 -4.58 -23.47
C THR A 554 -14.69 -5.27 -22.86
N ASN A 555 -15.72 -5.55 -23.67
CA ASN A 555 -16.92 -6.26 -23.23
C ASN A 555 -16.66 -7.76 -23.00
N ALA A 556 -15.71 -8.37 -23.73
CA ALA A 556 -15.34 -9.79 -23.56
C ALA A 556 -14.68 -10.14 -22.21
N VAL A 557 -14.25 -9.14 -21.43
CA VAL A 557 -13.70 -9.34 -20.08
C VAL A 557 -14.86 -9.49 -19.09
N GLU A 558 -15.61 -10.59 -19.19
CA GLU A 558 -16.59 -11.01 -18.18
C GLU A 558 -15.92 -11.94 -17.15
N GLY A 559 -16.13 -11.68 -15.85
CA GLY A 559 -15.90 -12.67 -14.78
C GLY A 559 -14.72 -12.48 -13.81
N LYS A 560 -13.95 -11.38 -13.82
CA LYS A 560 -12.96 -11.09 -12.76
C LYS A 560 -13.22 -9.83 -11.93
N ASP A 561 -13.89 -8.85 -12.53
CA ASP A 561 -14.32 -7.60 -11.90
C ASP A 561 -15.83 -7.39 -12.10
N GLU A 562 -16.64 -8.45 -12.00
CA GLU A 562 -18.07 -8.21 -11.77
C GLU A 562 -18.14 -7.37 -10.49
N VAL A 563 -18.54 -6.11 -10.67
CA VAL A 563 -19.01 -5.29 -9.58
C VAL A 563 -20.15 -6.11 -9.00
N ASP A 564 -19.92 -6.74 -7.86
CA ASP A 564 -20.90 -7.54 -7.13
C ASP A 564 -21.98 -6.57 -6.63
N LEU A 565 -22.85 -6.17 -7.55
CA LEU A 565 -23.86 -5.12 -7.39
C LEU A 565 -25.20 -5.70 -6.93
N GLU A 566 -25.29 -7.03 -6.80
CA GLU A 566 -26.50 -7.73 -6.35
C GLU A 566 -26.42 -8.24 -4.91
N THR A 567 -25.35 -7.98 -4.16
CA THR A 567 -25.36 -8.22 -2.70
C THR A 567 -26.13 -7.11 -1.99
N THR A 568 -27.46 -7.25 -1.99
CA THR A 568 -28.37 -6.54 -1.09
C THR A 568 -27.89 -6.65 0.37
N GLY A 569 -27.57 -5.51 0.98
CA GLY A 569 -27.76 -5.29 2.42
C GLY A 569 -26.76 -5.93 3.39
N GLY A 570 -25.47 -6.05 3.05
CA GLY A 570 -24.42 -6.32 4.02
C GLY A 570 -23.62 -5.06 4.33
N VAL A 571 -23.52 -4.65 5.59
CA VAL A 571 -22.63 -3.56 6.05
C VAL A 571 -21.18 -4.01 5.83
N VAL A 572 -20.64 -3.73 4.64
CA VAL A 572 -19.25 -4.00 4.27
C VAL A 572 -18.41 -2.79 4.66
N GLU A 573 -17.38 -3.07 5.45
CA GLU A 573 -16.28 -2.16 5.83
C GLU A 573 -15.77 -1.37 4.62
N ASN A 574 -15.68 -0.04 4.76
CA ASN A 574 -14.73 0.94 4.20
C ASN A 574 -13.87 0.60 2.95
N LYS A 575 -14.34 -0.26 2.04
CA LYS A 575 -13.74 -0.52 0.74
C LYS A 575 -14.58 0.21 -0.29
N GLU A 576 -13.93 1.11 -1.03
CA GLU A 576 -14.54 1.69 -2.23
C GLU A 576 -15.12 0.55 -3.09
N PRO A 577 -16.34 0.69 -3.65
CA PRO A 577 -16.85 -0.28 -4.61
C PRO A 577 -15.78 -0.49 -5.69
N LEU A 578 -15.49 -1.77 -5.99
CA LEU A 578 -14.43 -2.20 -6.91
C LEU A 578 -14.31 -1.23 -8.10
N ARG A 579 -13.16 -0.54 -8.22
CA ARG A 579 -12.96 0.51 -9.23
C ARG A 579 -13.15 -0.08 -10.61
N LEU A 580 -14.09 0.47 -11.38
CA LEU A 580 -14.21 0.21 -12.81
C LEU A 580 -12.85 0.49 -13.47
N ASP A 581 -12.24 -0.50 -14.11
CA ASP A 581 -10.97 -0.30 -14.83
C ASP A 581 -11.21 0.52 -16.11
N THR A 582 -11.13 1.84 -15.97
CA THR A 582 -11.29 2.79 -17.07
C THR A 582 -9.99 3.11 -17.80
N LEU A 583 -8.83 2.72 -17.26
CA LEU A 583 -7.52 3.15 -17.77
C LEU A 583 -6.79 2.06 -18.55
N ASN A 584 -6.97 0.78 -18.20
CA ASN A 584 -6.22 -0.30 -18.85
C ASN A 584 -6.99 -1.00 -19.96
N THR A 585 -8.29 -0.75 -20.09
CA THR A 585 -9.13 -1.33 -21.15
C THR A 585 -8.88 -0.66 -22.51
N PRO A 586 -8.95 -1.41 -23.63
CA PRO A 586 -8.80 -0.83 -24.96
C PRO A 586 -9.78 0.31 -25.26
N ALA A 587 -11.07 0.14 -24.91
CA ALA A 587 -12.07 1.19 -25.10
C ALA A 587 -11.77 2.41 -24.22
N GLY A 588 -11.40 2.20 -22.95
CA GLY A 588 -11.04 3.28 -22.02
C GLY A 588 -9.89 4.16 -22.53
N LYS A 589 -8.85 3.54 -23.06
CA LYS A 589 -7.72 4.23 -23.72
C LYS A 589 -8.15 5.05 -24.93
N LEU A 590 -9.00 4.50 -25.80
CA LEU A 590 -9.50 5.22 -26.98
C LEU A 590 -10.46 6.36 -26.64
N ILE A 591 -11.23 6.24 -25.55
CA ILE A 591 -12.02 7.35 -25.01
C ILE A 591 -11.11 8.47 -24.51
N TRP A 592 -9.99 8.14 -23.85
CA TRP A 592 -8.99 9.14 -23.45
C TRP A 592 -8.36 9.87 -24.63
N VAL A 593 -8.06 9.17 -25.73
CA VAL A 593 -7.62 9.81 -26.99
C VAL A 593 -8.63 10.85 -27.46
N PHE A 594 -9.92 10.49 -27.47
CA PHE A 594 -11.00 11.42 -27.81
C PHE A 594 -11.04 12.62 -26.84
N LEU A 595 -10.96 12.39 -25.54
CA LEU A 595 -11.00 13.47 -24.53
C LEU A 595 -9.80 14.43 -24.63
N MET A 596 -8.62 13.95 -25.02
CA MET A 596 -7.46 14.81 -25.26
C MET A 596 -7.62 15.69 -26.50
N ALA A 597 -8.24 15.16 -27.57
CA ALA A 597 -8.52 15.93 -28.79
C ALA A 597 -9.54 17.06 -28.58
N LEU A 598 -10.35 17.02 -27.51
CA LEU A 598 -11.32 18.07 -27.20
C LEU A 598 -10.68 19.39 -26.71
N ASN A 599 -9.44 19.37 -26.22
CA ASN A 599 -8.77 20.56 -25.69
C ASN A 599 -8.29 21.55 -26.78
N GLU A 600 -8.28 21.14 -28.05
CA GLU A 600 -7.71 21.91 -29.16
C GLU A 600 -8.76 22.62 -30.03
N GLU A 601 -10.05 22.34 -29.81
CA GLU A 601 -11.14 22.77 -30.71
C GLU A 601 -12.15 23.69 -29.98
N GLU A 602 -12.45 24.85 -30.57
CA GLU A 602 -13.41 25.82 -29.97
C GLU A 602 -14.88 25.34 -30.03
N ALA A 603 -15.24 24.54 -31.04
CA ALA A 603 -16.61 24.06 -31.24
C ALA A 603 -16.66 22.59 -31.76
N PRO A 604 -16.18 21.61 -30.97
CA PRO A 604 -15.96 20.24 -31.43
C PRO A 604 -17.23 19.46 -31.80
N PHE A 605 -18.41 19.97 -31.39
CA PHE A 605 -19.70 19.31 -31.58
C PHE A 605 -20.63 20.02 -32.57
N ALA A 606 -20.14 21.02 -33.32
CA ALA A 606 -20.90 21.63 -34.39
C ALA A 606 -21.32 20.59 -35.46
N ALA A 607 -22.31 20.92 -36.29
CA ALA A 607 -22.70 20.07 -37.42
C ALA A 607 -21.48 19.81 -38.31
N GLU A 608 -21.36 18.58 -38.84
CA GLU A 608 -20.26 18.12 -39.71
C GLU A 608 -18.89 17.93 -39.03
N GLN A 609 -18.75 18.21 -37.73
CA GLN A 609 -17.49 18.00 -37.02
C GLN A 609 -17.19 16.50 -36.77
N PRO A 610 -15.97 16.02 -37.11
CA PRO A 610 -15.59 14.62 -36.90
C PRO A 610 -15.66 14.14 -35.44
N LEU A 611 -15.37 15.02 -34.47
CA LEU A 611 -15.41 14.71 -33.04
C LEU A 611 -16.83 14.47 -32.52
N ARG A 612 -17.85 15.10 -33.12
CA ARG A 612 -19.26 14.79 -32.84
C ARG A 612 -19.61 13.36 -33.21
N GLN A 613 -19.11 12.89 -34.36
CA GLN A 613 -19.35 11.52 -34.82
C GLN A 613 -18.65 10.51 -33.89
N ILE A 614 -17.39 10.76 -33.50
CA ILE A 614 -16.67 9.93 -32.51
C ILE A 614 -17.47 9.83 -31.21
N ARG A 615 -17.96 10.96 -30.67
CA ARG A 615 -18.79 10.97 -29.46
C ARG A 615 -20.03 10.09 -29.62
N ASN A 616 -20.72 10.18 -30.74
CA ASN A 616 -21.91 9.37 -31.00
C ASN A 616 -21.55 7.87 -31.15
N ASP A 617 -20.43 7.54 -31.79
CA ASP A 617 -19.92 6.17 -31.91
C ASP A 617 -19.57 5.59 -30.52
N ILE A 618 -19.00 6.40 -29.63
CA ILE A 618 -18.71 6.01 -28.24
C ILE A 618 -20.02 5.67 -27.50
N PHE A 619 -21.03 6.53 -27.59
CA PHE A 619 -22.29 6.37 -26.83
C PHE A 619 -23.34 5.47 -27.48
N SER A 620 -23.10 5.00 -28.70
CA SER A 620 -23.86 3.91 -29.33
C SER A 620 -23.37 2.51 -28.93
N SER A 621 -22.25 2.42 -28.19
CA SER A 621 -21.77 1.15 -27.63
C SER A 621 -22.71 0.60 -26.53
N SER A 622 -22.56 -0.68 -26.21
CA SER A 622 -23.36 -1.37 -25.19
C SER A 622 -22.52 -1.83 -23.99
N GLU A 623 -23.21 -2.24 -22.93
CA GLU A 623 -22.63 -2.97 -21.78
C GLU A 623 -21.50 -2.22 -21.04
N ARG A 624 -20.34 -2.84 -20.86
CA ARG A 624 -19.22 -2.35 -20.04
C ARG A 624 -18.53 -1.16 -20.71
N SER A 625 -18.35 -1.19 -22.03
CA SER A 625 -17.79 -0.07 -22.79
C SER A 625 -18.60 1.22 -22.64
N LEU A 626 -19.94 1.13 -22.67
CA LEU A 626 -20.81 2.29 -22.45
C LEU A 626 -20.66 2.85 -21.03
N LEU A 627 -20.57 1.98 -20.02
CA LEU A 627 -20.38 2.41 -18.64
C LEU A 627 -19.02 3.10 -18.45
N ILE A 628 -17.96 2.60 -19.08
CA ILE A 628 -16.63 3.23 -19.08
C ILE A 628 -16.69 4.59 -19.79
N ALA A 629 -17.37 4.68 -20.93
CA ALA A 629 -17.58 5.94 -21.63
C ALA A 629 -18.30 6.98 -20.78
N GLN A 630 -19.40 6.58 -20.14
CA GLN A 630 -20.13 7.43 -19.21
C GLN A 630 -19.22 7.86 -18.06
N HIS A 631 -18.53 6.91 -17.40
CA HIS A 631 -17.60 7.20 -16.31
C HIS A 631 -16.53 8.22 -16.71
N CYS A 632 -15.85 8.02 -17.84
CA CYS A 632 -14.81 8.95 -18.29
C CYS A 632 -15.39 10.33 -18.64
N CYS A 633 -16.54 10.39 -19.33
CA CYS A 633 -17.13 11.65 -19.77
C CYS A 633 -17.76 12.46 -18.62
N VAL A 634 -18.33 11.82 -17.59
CA VAL A 634 -18.87 12.54 -16.42
C VAL A 634 -17.79 13.23 -15.60
N GLU A 635 -16.54 12.76 -15.65
CA GLU A 635 -15.42 13.50 -15.05
C GLU A 635 -15.25 14.89 -15.68
N PHE A 636 -15.61 15.03 -16.95
CA PHE A 636 -15.58 16.27 -17.73
C PHE A 636 -16.98 16.86 -17.95
N LEU A 637 -17.95 16.56 -17.07
CA LEU A 637 -19.34 17.01 -17.22
C LEU A 637 -19.48 18.52 -17.46
N ASP A 638 -18.71 19.34 -16.77
CA ASP A 638 -18.72 20.81 -16.90
C ASP A 638 -18.40 21.27 -18.34
N TYR A 639 -17.47 20.57 -19.01
CA TYR A 639 -17.12 20.84 -20.41
C TYR A 639 -18.29 20.47 -21.33
N PHE A 640 -18.85 19.27 -21.20
CA PHE A 640 -19.94 18.82 -22.07
C PHE A 640 -21.22 19.64 -21.90
N LEU A 641 -21.54 20.09 -20.68
CA LEU A 641 -22.66 21.00 -20.45
C LEU A 641 -22.48 22.37 -21.12
N THR A 642 -21.22 22.81 -21.29
CA THR A 642 -20.89 24.06 -21.97
C THR A 642 -20.90 23.90 -23.50
N SER A 643 -20.37 22.79 -24.00
CA SER A 643 -20.17 22.56 -25.43
C SER A 643 -21.35 21.91 -26.16
N ASP A 644 -22.16 21.08 -25.50
CA ASP A 644 -23.38 20.46 -26.05
C ASP A 644 -24.34 20.05 -24.92
N ARG A 645 -25.10 21.03 -24.43
CA ARG A 645 -25.94 20.90 -23.24
C ARG A 645 -27.01 19.82 -23.36
N GLU A 646 -27.80 19.83 -24.44
CA GLU A 646 -28.90 18.87 -24.63
C GLU A 646 -28.38 17.44 -24.66
N TRP A 647 -27.24 17.22 -25.34
CA TRP A 647 -26.61 15.91 -25.38
C TRP A 647 -26.12 15.46 -24.00
N ALA A 648 -25.46 16.34 -23.25
CA ALA A 648 -24.94 16.04 -21.91
C ALA A 648 -26.06 15.74 -20.91
N GLU A 649 -27.18 16.45 -20.99
CA GLU A 649 -28.34 16.21 -20.13
C GLU A 649 -28.94 14.80 -20.39
N GLU A 650 -29.08 14.38 -21.65
CA GLU A 650 -29.65 13.07 -21.99
C GLU A 650 -28.67 11.91 -21.72
N HIS A 651 -27.38 12.05 -22.03
CA HIS A 651 -26.43 10.91 -22.02
C HIS A 651 -25.52 10.84 -20.79
N LEU A 652 -25.39 11.92 -20.02
CA LEU A 652 -24.57 11.97 -18.81
C LEU A 652 -25.44 12.21 -17.57
N VAL A 653 -26.22 13.30 -17.55
CA VAL A 653 -27.00 13.68 -16.36
C VAL A 653 -28.09 12.66 -16.04
N LYS A 654 -28.88 12.24 -17.03
CA LYS A 654 -29.97 11.27 -16.81
C LYS A 654 -29.47 9.91 -16.29
N PRO A 655 -28.39 9.31 -16.82
CA PRO A 655 -27.76 8.13 -16.21
C PRO A 655 -27.24 8.34 -14.79
N ILE A 656 -26.62 9.51 -14.51
CA ILE A 656 -26.17 9.84 -13.15
C ILE A 656 -27.36 9.86 -12.16
N LYS A 657 -28.50 10.44 -12.58
CA LYS A 657 -29.72 10.56 -11.77
C LYS A 657 -30.53 9.27 -11.66
N ALA A 658 -30.17 8.22 -12.42
CA ALA A 658 -30.79 6.91 -12.28
C ALA A 658 -30.59 6.36 -10.86
N GLN A 659 -31.47 5.45 -10.44
CA GLN A 659 -31.40 4.80 -9.11
C GLN A 659 -30.83 3.38 -9.18
N ASP A 660 -30.13 3.05 -10.26
CA ASP A 660 -29.50 1.75 -10.45
C ASP A 660 -28.09 1.69 -9.87
N SER A 661 -27.46 0.53 -10.01
CA SER A 661 -26.10 0.28 -9.55
C SER A 661 -25.04 1.00 -10.40
N LYS A 662 -25.31 1.25 -11.68
CA LYS A 662 -24.43 2.02 -12.58
C LYS A 662 -24.29 3.47 -12.12
N SER A 663 -25.37 4.08 -11.64
CA SER A 663 -25.37 5.42 -11.07
C SER A 663 -24.33 5.56 -9.95
N VAL A 664 -24.20 4.56 -9.05
CA VAL A 664 -23.23 4.59 -7.94
C VAL A 664 -21.79 4.72 -8.46
N VAL A 665 -21.45 3.98 -9.51
CA VAL A 665 -20.14 4.05 -10.18
C VAL A 665 -19.91 5.43 -10.80
N LEU A 666 -20.91 6.01 -11.45
CA LEU A 666 -20.83 7.34 -12.06
C LEU A 666 -20.69 8.46 -11.00
N TRP A 667 -21.37 8.35 -9.86
CA TRP A 667 -21.19 9.28 -8.74
C TRP A 667 -19.76 9.22 -8.18
N GLY A 668 -19.16 8.02 -8.12
CA GLY A 668 -17.73 7.87 -7.83
C GLY A 668 -16.85 8.70 -8.78
N ALA A 669 -17.11 8.65 -10.09
CA ALA A 669 -16.38 9.45 -11.08
C ALA A 669 -16.59 10.97 -10.90
N ILE A 670 -17.83 11.41 -10.62
CA ILE A 670 -18.15 12.83 -10.39
C ILE A 670 -17.31 13.41 -9.25
N SER A 671 -17.07 12.63 -8.20
CA SER A 671 -16.35 13.08 -7.00
C SER A 671 -14.88 13.45 -7.23
N ARG A 672 -14.28 13.01 -8.33
CA ARG A 672 -12.85 13.22 -8.64
C ARG A 672 -12.49 14.67 -8.95
N ARG A 673 -13.46 15.54 -9.25
CA ARG A 673 -13.22 16.95 -9.56
C ARG A 673 -14.23 17.87 -8.87
N MET A 674 -13.77 19.07 -8.53
CA MET A 674 -14.64 20.17 -8.13
C MET A 674 -15.49 20.61 -9.33
N ARG A 675 -16.80 20.78 -9.10
CA ARG A 675 -17.77 21.11 -10.13
C ARG A 675 -18.05 22.60 -10.20
N ARG A 676 -18.31 23.09 -11.41
CA ARG A 676 -18.67 24.49 -11.65
C ARG A 676 -20.13 24.72 -11.29
N LYS A 677 -20.50 26.00 -11.14
CA LYS A 677 -21.83 26.44 -10.72
C LYS A 677 -22.93 25.88 -11.64
N GLU A 678 -22.68 25.84 -12.94
CA GLU A 678 -23.63 25.36 -13.95
C GLU A 678 -23.97 23.87 -13.74
N ALA A 679 -22.95 23.02 -13.56
CA ALA A 679 -23.15 21.60 -13.30
C ALA A 679 -23.85 21.37 -11.95
N LEU A 680 -23.42 22.06 -10.90
CA LEU A 680 -24.03 21.95 -9.57
C LEU A 680 -25.48 22.42 -9.55
N SER A 681 -25.87 23.37 -10.40
CA SER A 681 -27.28 23.79 -10.53
C SER A 681 -28.17 22.68 -11.11
N ILE A 682 -27.58 21.69 -11.78
CA ILE A 682 -28.29 20.57 -12.42
C ILE A 682 -28.29 19.33 -11.52
N ILE A 683 -27.15 18.98 -10.92
CA ILE A 683 -26.97 17.73 -10.15
C ILE A 683 -26.80 17.92 -8.64
N GLY A 684 -26.79 19.16 -8.15
CA GLY A 684 -26.43 19.46 -6.76
C GLY A 684 -27.41 18.89 -5.73
N ASP A 685 -28.72 18.90 -6.02
CA ASP A 685 -29.73 18.30 -5.14
C ASP A 685 -29.57 16.78 -5.02
N GLU A 686 -29.27 16.10 -6.13
CA GLU A 686 -28.96 14.68 -6.10
C GLU A 686 -27.62 14.40 -5.43
N MET A 687 -26.61 15.25 -5.62
CA MET A 687 -25.31 15.13 -4.94
C MET A 687 -25.46 15.22 -3.41
N ILE A 688 -26.29 16.14 -2.92
CA ILE A 688 -26.64 16.22 -1.49
C ILE A 688 -27.26 14.90 -1.03
N SER A 689 -28.23 14.37 -1.78
CA SER A 689 -28.89 13.11 -1.44
C SER A 689 -27.91 11.92 -1.43
N ARG A 690 -26.95 11.91 -2.34
CA ARG A 690 -25.90 10.88 -2.46
C ARG A 690 -24.83 10.97 -1.38
N THR A 691 -24.67 12.12 -0.75
CA THR A 691 -23.73 12.28 0.39
C THR A 691 -24.14 11.43 1.59
N LEU A 692 -25.40 10.95 1.64
CA LEU A 692 -25.92 10.02 2.65
C LEU A 692 -26.03 8.57 2.15
N ASP A 693 -25.65 8.29 0.90
CA ASP A 693 -25.75 6.96 0.30
C ASP A 693 -24.56 6.10 0.74
N MET A 694 -24.82 5.16 1.66
CA MET A 694 -23.79 4.30 2.25
C MET A 694 -23.16 3.31 1.25
N ARG A 695 -23.71 3.18 0.03
CA ARG A 695 -23.07 2.43 -1.06
C ARG A 695 -21.84 3.15 -1.62
N LEU A 696 -21.73 4.45 -1.41
CA LEU A 696 -20.55 5.24 -1.77
C LEU A 696 -19.56 5.25 -0.60
N GLY A 697 -18.28 5.10 -0.90
CA GLY A 697 -17.22 5.16 0.11
C GLY A 697 -17.14 6.52 0.79
N ARG A 698 -16.59 6.55 2.02
CA ARG A 698 -16.44 7.76 2.83
C ARG A 698 -15.75 8.90 2.07
N GLU A 699 -14.66 8.62 1.36
CA GLU A 699 -13.92 9.64 0.60
C GLU A 699 -14.80 10.31 -0.48
N VAL A 700 -15.59 9.53 -1.21
CA VAL A 700 -16.53 10.05 -2.22
C VAL A 700 -17.56 10.98 -1.56
N ARG A 701 -18.12 10.57 -0.42
CA ARG A 701 -19.09 11.39 0.34
C ARG A 701 -18.45 12.68 0.86
N SER A 702 -17.22 12.61 1.38
CA SER A 702 -16.44 13.79 1.78
C SER A 702 -16.22 14.75 0.61
N ARG A 703 -15.86 14.25 -0.58
CA ARG A 703 -15.69 15.09 -1.78
C ARG A 703 -16.98 15.79 -2.21
N PHE A 704 -18.15 15.17 -2.04
CA PHE A 704 -19.43 15.82 -2.32
C PHE A 704 -19.73 16.94 -1.34
N LEU A 705 -19.46 16.71 -0.05
CA LEU A 705 -19.57 17.75 0.94
C LEU A 705 -18.62 18.92 0.61
N ASP A 706 -17.35 18.63 0.32
CA ASP A 706 -16.36 19.65 -0.05
C ASP A 706 -16.84 20.50 -1.24
N ASN A 707 -17.40 19.86 -2.29
CA ASN A 707 -17.96 20.54 -3.46
C ASN A 707 -19.05 21.55 -3.07
N MET A 708 -19.98 21.15 -2.21
CA MET A 708 -21.08 22.01 -1.75
C MET A 708 -20.58 23.16 -0.88
N VAL A 709 -19.62 22.90 0.02
CA VAL A 709 -19.03 23.93 0.89
C VAL A 709 -18.26 24.95 0.05
N VAL A 710 -17.34 24.51 -0.81
CA VAL A 710 -16.56 25.38 -1.70
C VAL A 710 -17.47 26.20 -2.61
N SER A 711 -18.54 25.60 -3.13
CA SER A 711 -19.52 26.31 -3.94
C SER A 711 -20.23 27.42 -3.16
N CYS A 712 -20.61 27.17 -1.91
CA CYS A 712 -21.18 28.21 -1.03
C CYS A 712 -20.19 29.33 -0.73
N LEU A 713 -18.91 29.01 -0.47
CA LEU A 713 -17.87 30.01 -0.21
C LEU A 713 -17.64 30.90 -1.42
N HIS A 714 -17.55 30.32 -2.63
CA HIS A 714 -17.45 31.11 -3.87
C HIS A 714 -18.70 31.97 -4.11
N ALA A 715 -19.90 31.49 -3.79
CA ALA A 715 -21.13 32.28 -3.90
C ALA A 715 -21.12 33.49 -2.96
N TYR A 716 -20.66 33.33 -1.71
CA TYR A 716 -20.46 34.47 -0.81
C TYR A 716 -19.38 35.44 -1.31
N TRP A 717 -18.23 34.92 -1.74
CA TRP A 717 -17.13 35.74 -2.26
C TRP A 717 -17.53 36.60 -3.45
N ARG A 718 -18.34 36.04 -4.37
CA ARG A 718 -18.81 36.72 -5.58
C ARG A 718 -20.11 37.50 -5.38
N GLU A 719 -20.70 37.46 -4.19
CA GLU A 719 -22.02 38.05 -3.89
C GLU A 719 -23.13 37.53 -4.83
N GLU A 720 -23.09 36.23 -5.11
CA GLU A 720 -24.03 35.55 -5.99
C GLU A 720 -24.91 34.54 -5.23
N GLU A 721 -26.01 34.14 -5.87
CA GLU A 721 -26.78 32.97 -5.42
C GLU A 721 -25.97 31.67 -5.61
N ALA A 722 -26.01 30.83 -4.59
CA ALA A 722 -25.40 29.51 -4.61
C ALA A 722 -26.20 28.56 -5.53
N PRO A 723 -25.53 27.64 -6.26
CA PRO A 723 -26.21 26.71 -7.17
C PRO A 723 -27.19 25.77 -6.45
N VAL A 724 -26.96 25.53 -5.16
CA VAL A 724 -27.88 24.78 -4.30
C VAL A 724 -28.25 25.66 -3.12
N HIS A 725 -29.53 25.62 -2.73
CA HIS A 725 -30.04 26.46 -1.64
C HIS A 725 -29.30 26.17 -0.32
N ARG A 726 -28.82 27.22 0.34
CA ARG A 726 -27.96 27.13 1.53
C ARG A 726 -28.55 26.28 2.66
N SER A 727 -29.88 26.30 2.83
CA SER A 727 -30.56 25.46 3.84
C SER A 727 -30.43 23.96 3.57
N LYS A 728 -30.35 23.53 2.31
CA LYS A 728 -30.11 22.12 1.96
C LYS A 728 -28.68 21.71 2.28
N VAL A 729 -27.71 22.59 2.00
CA VAL A 729 -26.30 22.38 2.36
C VAL A 729 -26.15 22.29 3.89
N GLN A 730 -26.79 23.18 4.63
CA GLN A 730 -26.83 23.09 6.10
C GLN A 730 -27.43 21.76 6.56
N GLN A 731 -28.56 21.34 5.98
CA GLN A 731 -29.20 20.06 6.33
C GLN A 731 -28.32 18.85 6.00
N MET A 732 -27.56 18.92 4.90
CA MET A 732 -26.56 17.90 4.56
C MET A 732 -25.48 17.81 5.63
N ILE A 733 -24.87 18.93 6.03
CA ILE A 733 -23.84 18.97 7.09
C ILE A 733 -24.36 18.41 8.42
N ARG A 734 -25.65 18.67 8.74
CA ARG A 734 -26.31 18.07 9.91
C ARG A 734 -26.44 16.55 9.84
N SER A 735 -26.67 16.01 8.64
CA SER A 735 -27.09 14.62 8.45
C SER A 735 -25.93 13.65 8.22
N VAL A 736 -24.75 14.16 7.80
CA VAL A 736 -23.57 13.33 7.56
C VAL A 736 -22.92 12.85 8.87
N GLU A 737 -22.14 11.78 8.78
CA GLU A 737 -21.30 11.27 9.88
C GLU A 737 -20.18 12.26 10.23
N ASP A 738 -19.62 12.11 11.43
CA ASP A 738 -18.63 13.06 11.96
C ASP A 738 -17.40 13.20 11.07
N GLU A 739 -16.82 12.08 10.64
CA GLU A 739 -15.63 12.04 9.79
C GLU A 739 -15.83 12.76 8.44
N VAL A 740 -17.03 12.65 7.86
CA VAL A 740 -17.38 13.38 6.63
C VAL A 740 -17.51 14.86 6.95
N ARG A 741 -18.16 15.23 8.07
CA ARG A 741 -18.30 16.61 8.52
C ARG A 741 -16.95 17.29 8.76
N VAL A 742 -15.97 16.57 9.29
CA VAL A 742 -14.58 17.03 9.50
C VAL A 742 -13.96 17.51 8.19
N SER A 743 -14.09 16.76 7.09
CA SER A 743 -13.63 17.17 5.76
C SER A 743 -14.22 18.53 5.34
N GLY A 744 -15.52 18.72 5.59
CA GLY A 744 -16.21 19.97 5.30
C GLY A 744 -15.79 21.14 6.19
N ALA A 745 -15.18 20.91 7.35
CA ALA A 745 -14.57 21.95 8.18
C ALA A 745 -13.17 22.30 7.67
N GLU A 746 -12.34 21.29 7.37
CA GLU A 746 -10.97 21.46 6.86
C GLU A 746 -10.92 22.23 5.52
N ILE A 747 -11.95 22.07 4.69
CA ILE A 747 -12.03 22.75 3.40
C ILE A 747 -12.06 24.29 3.54
N LEU A 748 -12.47 24.84 4.70
CA LEU A 748 -12.49 26.28 4.94
C LEU A 748 -11.08 26.87 4.98
N GLN A 749 -10.14 26.24 5.70
CA GLN A 749 -8.75 26.71 5.71
C GLN A 749 -8.05 26.48 4.37
N ARG A 750 -8.37 25.37 3.70
CA ARG A 750 -7.84 25.07 2.37
C ARG A 750 -8.30 26.11 1.34
N PHE A 751 -9.57 26.52 1.38
CA PHE A 751 -10.11 27.56 0.52
C PHE A 751 -9.35 28.89 0.68
N LEU A 752 -9.06 29.32 1.92
CA LEU A 752 -8.28 30.52 2.20
C LEU A 752 -6.86 30.42 1.61
N ARG A 753 -6.20 29.28 1.81
CA ARG A 753 -4.83 29.03 1.33
C ARG A 753 -4.75 28.97 -0.20
N ASP A 754 -5.65 28.22 -0.83
CA ASP A 754 -5.67 28.01 -2.28
C ASP A 754 -6.07 29.30 -3.03
N SER A 755 -6.95 30.12 -2.44
CA SER A 755 -7.41 31.39 -3.05
C SER A 755 -6.45 32.56 -2.85
N ALA A 756 -5.59 32.51 -1.83
CA ALA A 756 -4.57 33.54 -1.57
C ALA A 756 -3.25 33.31 -2.31
N ASN A 757 -3.03 32.12 -2.88
CA ASN A 757 -1.85 31.83 -3.68
C ASN A 757 -2.03 32.30 -5.14
N PRO A 758 -1.06 33.03 -5.72
CA PRO A 758 -1.17 33.48 -7.10
C PRO A 758 -1.09 32.28 -8.06
N THR A 759 -2.21 31.92 -8.69
CA THR A 759 -2.17 31.09 -9.89
C THR A 759 -1.55 31.92 -11.01
N LYS A 760 -0.56 31.35 -11.72
CA LYS A 760 0.31 32.01 -12.71
C LYS A 760 -0.40 32.75 -13.88
N ASN A 761 -1.73 32.73 -13.97
CA ASN A 761 -2.52 33.17 -15.13
C ASN A 761 -3.74 34.05 -14.81
N THR A 762 -3.80 34.75 -13.67
CA THR A 762 -4.95 35.61 -13.35
C THR A 762 -4.55 37.10 -13.39
N GLU A 763 -5.14 37.87 -14.31
CA GLU A 763 -4.97 39.34 -14.41
C GLU A 763 -5.65 40.11 -13.25
N MET A 764 -6.38 39.42 -12.37
CA MET A 764 -7.04 40.02 -11.22
C MET A 764 -6.12 40.10 -10.00
N PRO A 765 -6.20 41.18 -9.19
CA PRO A 765 -5.43 41.30 -7.96
C PRO A 765 -5.77 40.16 -6.99
N THR A 766 -4.74 39.49 -6.47
CA THR A 766 -4.88 38.43 -5.47
C THR A 766 -5.58 39.00 -4.23
N PRO A 767 -6.72 38.44 -3.80
CA PRO A 767 -7.43 38.94 -2.63
C PRO A 767 -6.62 38.67 -1.35
N SER A 768 -6.70 39.58 -0.39
CA SER A 768 -6.12 39.37 0.93
C SER A 768 -6.86 38.27 1.71
N LEU A 769 -6.16 37.59 2.62
CA LEU A 769 -6.77 36.56 3.48
C LEU A 769 -7.89 37.14 4.34
N GLU A 770 -7.72 38.37 4.81
CA GLU A 770 -8.69 39.09 5.63
C GLU A 770 -9.99 39.37 4.86
N GLU A 771 -9.87 39.71 3.58
CA GLU A 771 -11.04 39.96 2.72
C GLU A 771 -11.79 38.66 2.40
N LEU A 772 -11.06 37.58 2.06
CA LEU A 772 -11.65 36.26 1.81
C LEU A 772 -12.37 35.72 3.06
N TYR A 773 -11.76 35.86 4.24
CA TYR A 773 -12.38 35.46 5.49
C TYR A 773 -13.67 36.26 5.76
N SER A 774 -13.59 37.59 5.68
CA SER A 774 -14.70 38.48 6.05
C SER A 774 -15.89 38.34 5.10
N ARG A 775 -15.64 38.15 3.80
CA ARG A 775 -16.69 38.09 2.77
C ARG A 775 -17.23 36.68 2.53
N ALA A 776 -16.45 35.63 2.76
CA ALA A 776 -16.87 34.25 2.44
C ALA A 776 -16.96 33.32 3.65
N VAL A 777 -15.86 33.13 4.38
CA VAL A 777 -15.78 32.10 5.44
C VAL A 777 -16.64 32.48 6.65
N ARG A 778 -16.55 33.74 7.11
CA ARG A 778 -17.32 34.25 8.25
C ARG A 778 -18.84 34.14 8.05
N PRO A 779 -19.45 34.64 6.96
CA PRO A 779 -20.89 34.47 6.75
C PRO A 779 -21.29 33.01 6.56
N PHE A 780 -20.45 32.18 5.93
CA PHE A 780 -20.71 30.74 5.84
C PHE A 780 -20.81 30.07 7.22
N LEU A 781 -19.87 30.33 8.12
CA LEU A 781 -19.88 29.80 9.48
C LEU A 781 -21.08 30.30 10.30
N MET A 782 -21.58 31.50 10.02
CA MET A 782 -22.72 32.09 10.75
C MET A 782 -24.08 31.65 10.22
N GLU A 783 -24.22 31.49 8.90
CA GLU A 783 -25.51 31.29 8.24
C GLU A 783 -25.74 29.86 7.74
N VAL A 784 -24.67 29.13 7.37
CA VAL A 784 -24.76 27.82 6.71
C VAL A 784 -24.26 26.70 7.61
N TRP A 785 -23.13 26.88 8.31
CA TRP A 785 -22.64 25.83 9.21
C TRP A 785 -23.68 25.56 10.33
N PRO A 786 -23.93 24.29 10.72
CA PRO A 786 -24.86 23.96 11.79
C PRO A 786 -24.44 24.59 13.13
N GLN A 787 -25.38 25.22 13.82
CA GLN A 787 -25.12 25.97 15.06
C GLN A 787 -25.37 25.14 16.34
N GLU A 788 -25.82 23.91 16.19
CA GLU A 788 -26.19 23.01 17.27
C GLU A 788 -24.95 22.47 17.99
N ARG A 789 -24.89 22.62 19.32
CA ARG A 789 -23.76 22.13 20.13
C ARG A 789 -23.57 20.61 20.08
N SER A 790 -24.61 19.84 19.75
CA SER A 790 -24.52 18.39 19.58
C SER A 790 -23.64 17.96 18.40
N LEU A 791 -23.33 18.89 17.49
CA LEU A 791 -22.47 18.67 16.32
C LEU A 791 -21.04 19.21 16.53
N ALA A 792 -20.75 19.77 17.70
CA ALA A 792 -19.40 20.15 18.10
C ALA A 792 -18.69 18.91 18.68
N THR A 793 -17.97 18.20 17.81
CA THR A 793 -17.23 16.98 18.13
C THR A 793 -15.72 17.25 18.22
N PRO A 794 -14.93 16.36 18.84
CA PRO A 794 -13.48 16.50 18.87
C PRO A 794 -12.86 16.65 17.47
N GLY A 795 -13.33 15.88 16.48
CA GLY A 795 -12.85 15.98 15.10
C GLY A 795 -13.15 17.34 14.45
N VAL A 796 -14.38 17.84 14.59
CA VAL A 796 -14.76 19.16 14.05
C VAL A 796 -14.00 20.29 14.77
N SER A 797 -13.80 20.16 16.08
CA SER A 797 -13.02 21.10 16.86
C SER A 797 -11.55 21.13 16.41
N GLN A 798 -10.95 19.96 16.15
CA GLN A 798 -9.60 19.86 15.61
C GLN A 798 -9.50 20.51 14.22
N ALA A 799 -10.43 20.21 13.31
CA ALA A 799 -10.45 20.83 11.99
C ALA A 799 -10.56 22.36 12.05
N PHE A 800 -11.37 22.91 12.95
CA PHE A 800 -11.49 24.36 13.11
C PHE A 800 -10.34 25.02 13.89
N ALA A 801 -9.53 24.27 14.63
CA ALA A 801 -8.44 24.83 15.43
C ALA A 801 -7.34 25.52 14.60
N ASP A 802 -7.15 25.08 13.35
CA ASP A 802 -6.24 25.67 12.34
C ASP A 802 -6.86 26.85 11.57
N LEU A 803 -8.18 27.06 11.67
CA LEU A 803 -8.82 28.15 10.92
C LEU A 803 -8.29 29.55 11.33
N PRO A 804 -8.15 29.91 12.62
CA PRO A 804 -7.75 31.25 13.02
C PRO A 804 -6.39 31.70 12.46
N ILE A 805 -5.38 30.84 12.46
CA ILE A 805 -4.06 31.18 11.91
C ILE A 805 -4.14 31.44 10.41
N SER A 806 -4.99 30.70 9.69
CA SER A 806 -5.22 30.85 8.26
C SER A 806 -5.90 32.17 7.86
N THR A 807 -6.41 32.94 8.83
CA THR A 807 -7.06 34.25 8.59
C THR A 807 -6.15 35.47 8.78
N GLY A 808 -4.89 35.26 9.18
CA GLY A 808 -3.92 36.35 9.37
C GLY A 808 -4.36 37.32 10.47
N ASN A 809 -4.58 38.60 10.13
CA ASN A 809 -4.91 39.62 11.12
C ASN A 809 -6.30 39.45 11.75
N GLN A 810 -7.19 38.66 11.14
CA GLN A 810 -8.54 38.40 11.66
C GLN A 810 -8.59 37.26 12.68
N PHE A 811 -7.43 36.80 13.19
CA PHE A 811 -7.31 35.71 14.16
C PHE A 811 -8.31 35.82 15.33
N ALA A 812 -8.43 37.00 15.95
CA ALA A 812 -9.29 37.18 17.12
C ALA A 812 -10.79 37.07 16.80
N ASP A 813 -11.24 37.58 15.65
CA ASP A 813 -12.62 37.43 15.17
C ASP A 813 -12.90 35.97 14.81
N ALA A 814 -11.95 35.31 14.12
CA ALA A 814 -12.04 33.90 13.73
C ALA A 814 -12.23 32.97 14.93
N VAL A 815 -11.44 33.14 16.00
CA VAL A 815 -11.65 32.40 17.26
C VAL A 815 -13.05 32.65 17.82
N GLY A 816 -13.52 33.90 17.83
CA GLY A 816 -14.84 34.25 18.34
C GLY A 816 -15.98 33.57 17.57
N VAL A 817 -15.86 33.44 16.25
CA VAL A 817 -16.85 32.79 15.40
C VAL A 817 -16.88 31.27 15.63
N ILE A 818 -15.71 30.63 15.77
CA ILE A 818 -15.64 29.18 15.95
C ILE A 818 -15.77 28.72 17.41
N GLU A 819 -15.70 29.62 18.39
CA GLU A 819 -15.64 29.28 19.83
C GLU A 819 -16.72 28.27 20.25
N ARG A 820 -17.92 28.37 19.66
CA ARG A 820 -19.05 27.48 19.96
C ARG A 820 -18.91 26.05 19.43
N PHE A 821 -18.01 25.82 18.48
CA PHE A 821 -17.72 24.53 17.87
C PHE A 821 -16.50 23.87 18.52
N LEU A 822 -15.80 24.59 19.40
CA LEU A 822 -14.62 24.09 20.09
C LEU A 822 -14.99 23.24 21.29
N VAL A 823 -14.45 22.03 21.32
CA VAL A 823 -14.51 21.10 22.43
C VAL A 823 -13.12 20.48 22.65
N PRO A 824 -12.86 19.87 23.81
CA PRO A 824 -11.58 19.20 24.01
C PRO A 824 -11.31 18.11 22.97
N PHE A 825 -10.10 18.09 22.41
CA PHE A 825 -9.61 17.06 21.51
C PHE A 825 -8.13 16.75 21.78
N ASP A 826 -7.66 15.64 21.24
CA ASP A 826 -6.29 15.17 21.41
C ASP A 826 -5.34 16.05 20.56
N CYS A 827 -4.66 17.00 21.20
CA CYS A 827 -3.72 17.93 20.57
C CYS A 827 -2.31 17.75 21.12
N TRP A 828 -1.42 17.22 20.29
CA TRP A 828 -0.05 16.87 20.70
C TRP A 828 0.91 18.04 20.52
N SER A 829 0.60 18.95 19.60
CA SER A 829 1.47 20.09 19.30
C SER A 829 0.66 21.34 18.96
N LEU A 830 1.32 22.51 18.98
CA LEU A 830 0.74 23.72 18.39
C LEU A 830 0.59 23.63 16.86
N GLY A 831 1.12 22.58 16.23
CA GLY A 831 0.86 22.21 14.85
C GLY A 831 -0.60 21.88 14.55
N ASP A 832 -1.32 21.32 15.53
CA ASP A 832 -2.76 21.03 15.40
C ASP A 832 -3.62 22.30 15.32
N TYR A 833 -3.02 23.46 15.64
CA TYR A 833 -3.60 24.80 15.51
C TYR A 833 -2.99 25.58 14.33
N GLY A 834 -2.18 24.91 13.49
CA GLY A 834 -1.54 25.46 12.30
C GLY A 834 -0.36 26.39 12.52
N PHE A 835 0.27 26.38 13.71
CA PHE A 835 1.41 27.26 14.00
C PHE A 835 2.74 26.79 13.38
N TYR A 836 2.81 25.63 12.70
CA TYR A 836 4.00 25.25 11.91
C TYR A 836 3.91 25.78 10.48
N ARG A 837 4.96 26.47 10.02
CA ARG A 837 5.07 26.89 8.61
C ARG A 837 5.53 25.72 7.75
N ALA A 838 4.93 25.57 6.56
CA ALA A 838 5.31 24.54 5.60
C ALA A 838 6.82 24.62 5.28
N GLY A 839 7.57 23.58 5.68
CA GLY A 839 9.00 23.43 5.41
C GLY A 839 9.96 24.03 6.44
N ARG A 840 9.50 24.44 7.64
CA ARG A 840 10.38 24.85 8.76
C ARG A 840 9.83 24.36 10.10
N ASP A 841 10.72 23.92 11.00
CA ASP A 841 10.43 23.59 12.42
C ASP A 841 10.21 24.84 13.31
N GLU A 842 9.92 26.01 12.73
CA GLU A 842 9.75 27.28 13.47
C GLU A 842 8.26 27.56 13.74
N LEU A 843 7.92 27.79 15.01
CA LEU A 843 6.58 28.19 15.46
C LEU A 843 6.24 29.62 15.02
N ALA A 844 5.14 29.80 14.29
CA ALA A 844 4.63 31.09 13.82
C ALA A 844 3.90 31.91 14.91
N LEU A 845 4.39 31.88 16.16
CA LEU A 845 3.81 32.63 17.28
C LEU A 845 3.92 34.15 17.13
N GLU A 846 4.69 34.63 16.16
CA GLU A 846 4.79 36.05 15.78
C GLU A 846 3.44 36.66 15.40
N LEU A 847 2.50 35.86 14.87
CA LEU A 847 1.16 36.34 14.50
C LEU A 847 0.39 36.89 15.72
N ILE A 848 0.67 36.35 16.90
CA ILE A 848 0.13 36.83 18.17
C ILE A 848 0.98 38.03 18.58
N ASP A 849 0.52 39.23 18.20
CA ASP A 849 1.25 40.50 18.34
C ASP A 849 0.49 41.57 19.13
N SER A 850 -0.76 41.29 19.50
CA SER A 850 -1.69 42.23 20.13
C SER A 850 -2.45 41.59 21.30
N ALA A 851 -2.93 42.42 22.23
CA ALA A 851 -3.65 41.96 23.41
C ALA A 851 -4.91 41.16 23.04
N ASP A 852 -5.64 41.60 22.01
CA ASP A 852 -6.86 40.93 21.54
C ASP A 852 -6.57 39.54 20.95
N LYS A 853 -5.49 39.40 20.16
CA LYS A 853 -5.05 38.08 19.65
C LYS A 853 -4.55 37.18 20.78
N ALA A 854 -3.86 37.72 21.78
CA ALA A 854 -3.42 36.95 22.95
C ALA A 854 -4.59 36.43 23.80
N GLU A 855 -5.63 37.25 24.00
CA GLU A 855 -6.85 36.83 24.69
C GLU A 855 -7.65 35.80 23.88
N ALA A 856 -7.76 35.99 22.57
CA ALA A 856 -8.38 35.00 21.68
C ALA A 856 -7.60 33.67 21.69
N PHE A 857 -6.26 33.72 21.62
CA PHE A 857 -5.43 32.52 21.66
C PHE A 857 -5.57 31.77 22.98
N LEU A 858 -5.64 32.50 24.11
CA LEU A 858 -5.91 31.90 25.41
C LEU A 858 -7.28 31.19 25.43
N ARG A 859 -8.32 31.80 24.87
CA ARG A 859 -9.66 31.17 24.77
C ARG A 859 -9.66 29.93 23.88
N LEU A 860 -8.97 29.98 22.74
CA LEU A 860 -8.82 28.84 21.83
C LEU A 860 -8.23 27.65 22.59
N LEU A 861 -7.05 27.82 23.20
CA LEU A 861 -6.36 26.79 23.98
C LEU A 861 -7.21 26.31 25.18
N ASP A 862 -7.92 27.23 25.85
CA ASP A 862 -8.73 26.86 27.01
C ASP A 862 -9.92 25.97 26.65
N ARG A 863 -10.50 26.15 25.47
CA ARG A 863 -11.64 25.36 24.99
C ARG A 863 -11.25 23.99 24.45
N THR A 864 -10.05 23.85 23.91
CA THR A 864 -9.61 22.66 23.18
C THR A 864 -8.68 21.74 23.99
N ILE A 865 -7.98 22.26 25.00
CA ILE A 865 -7.14 21.43 25.88
C ILE A 865 -7.97 20.91 27.05
N GLY A 866 -8.13 19.58 27.10
CA GLY A 866 -8.90 18.88 28.12
C GLY A 866 -8.47 19.20 29.56
N ALA A 867 -9.42 19.20 30.48
CA ALA A 867 -9.17 19.44 31.91
C ALA A 867 -9.10 18.15 32.74
N HIS A 868 -9.40 17.00 32.13
CA HIS A 868 -9.43 15.70 32.80
C HIS A 868 -8.01 15.11 32.98
N GLU A 869 -7.89 14.18 33.92
CA GLU A 869 -6.66 13.43 34.16
C GLU A 869 -6.42 12.49 32.95
N GLY A 870 -5.29 12.64 32.26
CA GLY A 870 -4.99 11.96 30.99
C GLY A 870 -5.25 12.78 29.72
N ALA A 871 -5.74 14.03 29.83
CA ALA A 871 -5.85 14.92 28.67
C ALA A 871 -4.46 15.23 28.10
N ILE A 872 -4.31 15.11 26.78
CA ILE A 872 -3.05 15.41 26.08
C ILE A 872 -2.80 16.92 26.12
N VAL A 873 -1.59 17.29 26.53
CA VAL A 873 -1.14 18.68 26.63
C VAL A 873 -0.12 18.93 25.51
N PRO A 874 -0.32 19.95 24.65
CA PRO A 874 0.63 20.23 23.57
C PRO A 874 2.04 20.50 24.09
N HIS A 875 3.05 19.90 23.45
CA HIS A 875 4.45 20.04 23.86
C HIS A 875 4.91 21.50 23.94
N GLU A 876 4.43 22.34 23.02
CA GLU A 876 4.80 23.76 22.94
C GLU A 876 3.88 24.69 23.76
N LEU A 877 2.99 24.15 24.62
CA LEU A 877 2.07 24.96 25.41
C LEU A 877 2.79 25.97 26.30
N THR A 878 3.97 25.62 26.84
CA THR A 878 4.81 26.54 27.63
C THR A 878 5.16 27.80 26.84
N TYR A 879 5.57 27.66 25.58
CA TYR A 879 5.91 28.79 24.72
C TYR A 879 4.69 29.65 24.39
N ALA A 880 3.52 29.03 24.17
CA ALA A 880 2.27 29.76 23.97
C ALA A 880 1.88 30.60 25.20
N ILE A 881 1.98 30.03 26.40
CA ILE A 881 1.64 30.70 27.66
C ILE A 881 2.61 31.86 27.95
N GLU A 882 3.91 31.66 27.69
CA GLU A 882 4.92 32.74 27.81
C GLU A 882 4.65 33.88 26.83
N LYS A 883 4.33 33.56 25.57
CA LYS A 883 3.98 34.56 24.55
C LYS A 883 2.74 35.37 24.95
N ILE A 884 1.69 34.71 25.45
CA ILE A 884 0.48 35.37 25.96
C ILE A 884 0.83 36.29 27.14
N ARG A 885 1.65 35.84 28.08
CA ARG A 885 2.12 36.63 29.24
C ARG A 885 2.92 37.86 28.80
N GLN A 886 3.79 37.71 27.82
CA GLN A 886 4.63 38.79 27.30
C GLN A 886 3.78 39.92 26.68
N ILE A 887 2.74 39.57 25.92
CA ILE A 887 1.92 40.53 25.20
C ILE A 887 0.87 41.17 26.10
N SER A 888 0.23 40.37 26.97
CA SER A 888 -0.81 40.86 27.87
C SER A 888 -0.64 40.28 29.28
N PRO A 889 0.19 40.90 30.13
CA PRO A 889 0.45 40.44 31.51
C PRO A 889 -0.81 40.35 32.38
N ARG A 890 -1.86 41.11 32.05
CA ARG A 890 -3.15 41.09 32.77
C ARG A 890 -3.86 39.74 32.66
N LEU A 891 -3.61 38.96 31.61
CA LEU A 891 -4.23 37.65 31.40
C LEU A 891 -3.76 36.59 32.40
N SER A 892 -2.59 36.77 33.04
CA SER A 892 -2.10 35.85 34.09
C SER A 892 -2.99 35.82 35.34
N GLY A 893 -3.88 36.81 35.52
CA GLY A 893 -4.90 36.81 36.56
C GLY A 893 -6.10 35.90 36.25
N GLN A 894 -6.31 35.51 35.00
CA GLN A 894 -7.49 34.74 34.57
C GLN A 894 -7.38 33.26 34.96
N GLN A 895 -8.54 32.65 35.23
CA GLN A 895 -8.64 31.24 35.59
C GLN A 895 -8.13 30.33 34.45
N ALA A 896 -8.49 30.63 33.19
CA ALA A 896 -8.04 29.90 32.01
C ALA A 896 -6.51 29.84 31.90
N PHE A 897 -5.85 31.00 32.08
CA PHE A 897 -4.38 31.08 32.05
C PHE A 897 -3.74 30.21 33.13
N ARG A 898 -4.21 30.32 34.38
CA ARG A 898 -3.68 29.54 35.51
C ARG A 898 -3.90 28.04 35.33
N ARG A 899 -5.04 27.65 34.74
CA ARG A 899 -5.33 26.24 34.42
C ARG A 899 -4.34 25.69 33.41
N LEU A 900 -4.11 26.40 32.30
CA LEU A 900 -3.18 25.96 31.27
C LEU A 900 -1.72 26.01 31.75
N GLU A 901 -1.34 27.01 32.56
CA GLU A 901 -0.01 27.06 33.20
C GLU A 901 0.20 25.92 34.21
N ALA A 902 -0.85 25.45 34.87
CA ALA A 902 -0.75 24.24 35.69
C ALA A 902 -0.63 22.97 34.83
N ALA A 903 -1.26 22.95 33.66
CA ALA A 903 -1.19 21.83 32.72
C ALA A 903 0.22 21.66 32.12
N THR A 904 1.00 22.73 31.92
CA THR A 904 2.40 22.64 31.44
C THR A 904 3.37 22.03 32.46
N ARG A 905 2.94 21.80 33.70
CA ARG A 905 3.78 21.23 34.78
C ARG A 905 3.48 19.76 35.06
N ARG A 906 2.49 19.19 34.37
CA ARG A 906 2.19 17.77 34.34
C ARG A 906 3.04 17.12 33.26
#